data_AF-A0A1B9I504-F1
#
_entry.id   AF-A0A1B9I504-F1
#
_cell.length_a   1.000
_cell.length_b   1.000
_cell.length_c   1.000
_cell.angle_alpha   90.00
_cell.angle_beta   90.00
_cell.angle_gamma   90.00
#
_symmetry.space_group_name_H-M   'P 1'
#
loop_
_entity.id
_entity.type
_entity.pdbx_description
1 polymer ?
#
loop_
_entity_poly.entity_id
_entity_poly.type
_entity_poly.pdbx_seq_one_letter_code
_entity_poly.pdbx_strand_id
1 'polypeptide(L)'
;MRSTVILALALGVLSNAQQVSLGPETYTAAGEFPTSLFSTYWNEPTQTASQVQPVITDSVLNITYPLNLTDPDTISNNDTKDPLYYPRTNLTGSAAQTLYQNVTAKIEEIIQNGQGSNCTRCIEAMTVAGNLAKQAPKLVPQLLVSLCQKYKFASVDGCQVYSAQAQVPFYAQVLAYANLSGSDGQYLCQNFITVSKCPRPPLPQFDSSEFWTKPKPSNASAPEPKGTNRVKVLHMSDFHVDPRYATGSEANCTSGLCCRRGNPISSLQSNFTASVPAPRFGYFACDTPWALGAAAVEAIPVLTGTDGEDKLNMTIFTGDLVSHDPYNQLSRDYILYTETALYDLWKRTLNPSSPLFAAIGNHDQYQQAFDSPDTLPGNLTKQFSWNYDHLSSLWKNNDWIDDEAVKEAKAHYGAYSVQHASNLKIITINTDLWYRSNIFAFINTTQSDNFGFLKFLAQELQEAEDQGSRAYIVGHVLSGWDGTNPIIGPTDAFYQIVDRYSHVIAGLFWGHTHEDQNMIYYSNNATDISTETAQNVGWIGPSITPLTDINSGFRLYEVDADTWDILDAHTWYSNVSTYGELDNQLEVGPSYQYEYSTREAYGQNFDWPENAPLNATWWHKVTEQMSNDAGALVNLYNAHQGKMSVRSPNCTSTDCIEAKICYIRSGSAPLGLNNCKPGFGSVQ
;
A
#
# COMPACT_ATOMS: atom_id res chain seq x y z
N MET A 1 -33.02 -67.86 26.08
CA MET A 1 -32.14 -67.98 24.89
C MET A 1 -32.42 -66.81 23.97
N ARG A 2 -31.38 -65.99 23.73
CA ARG A 2 -31.16 -65.08 22.60
C ARG A 2 -32.23 -64.02 22.30
N SER A 3 -32.04 -62.83 22.88
CA SER A 3 -32.49 -61.56 22.30
C SER A 3 -31.49 -61.11 21.24
N THR A 4 -31.96 -60.93 20.01
CA THR A 4 -31.18 -60.47 18.86
C THR A 4 -31.12 -58.95 18.88
N VAL A 5 -29.94 -58.38 19.12
CA VAL A 5 -29.66 -56.95 18.93
C VAL A 5 -29.34 -56.74 17.46
N ILE A 6 -30.14 -55.92 16.77
CA ILE A 6 -29.87 -55.44 15.41
C ILE A 6 -28.94 -54.22 15.56
N LEU A 7 -27.68 -54.38 15.17
CA LEU A 7 -26.72 -53.29 15.06
C LEU A 7 -26.97 -52.56 13.73
N ALA A 8 -27.50 -51.34 13.78
CA ALA A 8 -27.57 -50.47 12.62
C ALA A 8 -26.17 -49.88 12.39
N LEU A 9 -25.48 -50.32 11.33
CA LEU A 9 -24.30 -49.62 10.82
C LEU A 9 -24.76 -48.32 10.15
N ALA A 10 -24.54 -47.20 10.82
CA ALA A 10 -24.52 -45.89 10.16
C ALA A 10 -23.19 -45.79 9.39
N LEU A 11 -23.27 -46.02 8.07
CA LEU A 11 -22.20 -45.62 7.15
C LEU A 11 -22.21 -44.09 7.08
N GLY A 12 -21.37 -43.46 7.90
CA GLY A 12 -21.02 -42.05 7.72
C GLY A 12 -20.31 -41.90 6.39
N VAL A 13 -20.95 -41.22 5.45
CA VAL A 13 -20.28 -40.71 4.26
C VAL A 13 -19.37 -39.59 4.76
N LEU A 14 -18.07 -39.89 4.90
CA LEU A 14 -17.04 -38.86 5.03
C LEU A 14 -17.07 -38.06 3.73
N SER A 15 -17.70 -36.89 3.73
CA SER A 15 -17.50 -35.91 2.68
C SER A 15 -16.05 -35.43 2.80
N ASN A 16 -15.17 -35.87 1.90
CA ASN A 16 -13.83 -35.28 1.77
C ASN A 16 -13.99 -33.76 1.64
N ALA A 17 -13.25 -32.99 2.44
CA ALA A 17 -13.16 -31.55 2.26
C ALA A 17 -12.67 -31.27 0.84
N GLN A 18 -13.48 -30.55 0.07
CA GLN A 18 -13.16 -30.22 -1.31
C GLN A 18 -12.25 -29.00 -1.30
N GLN A 19 -10.94 -29.21 -1.13
CA GLN A 19 -9.94 -28.16 -1.31
C GLN A 19 -9.91 -27.70 -2.77
N VAL A 20 -9.58 -26.43 -3.02
CA VAL A 20 -9.29 -25.94 -4.37
C VAL A 20 -8.07 -26.68 -4.93
N SER A 21 -8.12 -27.03 -6.21
CA SER A 21 -6.96 -27.63 -6.89
C SER A 21 -5.95 -26.55 -7.19
N LEU A 22 -4.76 -26.59 -6.61
CA LEU A 22 -3.64 -25.75 -7.04
C LEU A 22 -2.92 -26.36 -8.25
N GLY A 23 -2.04 -25.59 -8.86
CA GLY A 23 -1.13 -26.05 -9.90
C GLY A 23 0.09 -26.78 -9.34
N PRO A 24 1.20 -26.87 -10.11
CA PRO A 24 2.45 -27.43 -9.61
C PRO A 24 3.03 -26.56 -8.47
N GLU A 25 3.93 -27.15 -7.67
CA GLU A 25 4.62 -26.43 -6.59
C GLU A 25 5.60 -25.36 -7.12
N THR A 26 6.10 -25.51 -8.34
CA THR A 26 7.06 -24.59 -8.96
C THR A 26 6.70 -24.30 -10.40
N TYR A 27 6.92 -23.06 -10.83
CA TYR A 27 6.92 -22.64 -12.23
C TYR A 27 8.23 -21.91 -12.51
N THR A 28 8.95 -22.34 -13.53
CA THR A 28 10.16 -21.70 -14.02
C THR A 28 9.82 -20.96 -15.31
N ALA A 29 9.95 -19.63 -15.31
CA ALA A 29 9.72 -18.82 -16.49
C ALA A 29 10.77 -19.14 -17.58
N ALA A 30 10.52 -18.72 -18.82
CA ALA A 30 11.56 -18.72 -19.84
C ALA A 30 12.63 -17.67 -19.51
N GLY A 31 13.87 -17.93 -19.93
CA GLY A 31 14.94 -16.94 -19.80
C GLY A 31 14.74 -15.77 -20.75
N GLU A 32 14.25 -16.02 -21.96
CA GLU A 32 13.88 -14.99 -22.94
C GLU A 32 12.58 -14.28 -22.56
N PHE A 33 12.49 -12.98 -22.81
CA PHE A 33 11.27 -12.22 -22.53
C PHE A 33 10.12 -12.66 -23.47
N PRO A 34 8.93 -12.96 -22.95
CA PRO A 34 7.78 -13.38 -23.76
C PRO A 34 7.22 -12.22 -24.60
N THR A 35 7.61 -12.19 -25.88
CA THR A 35 7.28 -11.11 -26.82
C THR A 35 5.80 -10.99 -27.18
N SER A 36 4.98 -11.97 -26.78
CA SER A 36 3.52 -11.94 -26.94
C SER A 36 2.81 -11.08 -25.89
N LEU A 37 3.47 -10.70 -24.79
CA LEU A 37 2.85 -9.90 -23.72
C LEU A 37 2.50 -8.48 -24.17
N PHE A 38 3.19 -7.93 -25.17
CA PHE A 38 2.87 -6.64 -25.76
C PHE A 38 2.86 -6.73 -27.28
N SER A 39 2.07 -5.89 -27.93
CA SER A 39 1.91 -5.93 -29.38
C SER A 39 3.14 -5.41 -30.14
N THR A 40 3.83 -4.42 -29.58
CA THR A 40 4.96 -3.71 -30.21
C THR A 40 5.96 -3.21 -29.17
N TYR A 41 7.23 -3.08 -29.58
CA TYR A 41 8.35 -2.67 -28.73
C TYR A 41 9.21 -1.62 -29.43
N TRP A 42 9.82 -0.73 -28.65
CA TRP A 42 10.78 0.26 -29.15
C TRP A 42 12.16 -0.33 -29.43
N ASN A 43 12.51 -1.43 -28.75
CA ASN A 43 13.74 -2.19 -28.92
C ASN A 43 13.44 -3.67 -29.22
N GLU A 44 14.48 -4.47 -29.50
CA GLU A 44 14.35 -5.92 -29.61
C GLU A 44 14.13 -6.52 -28.20
N PRO A 45 12.93 -7.03 -27.88
CA PRO A 45 12.55 -7.41 -26.50
C PRO A 45 13.33 -8.63 -25.98
N THR A 46 13.99 -9.38 -26.85
CA THR A 46 14.72 -10.62 -26.53
C THR A 46 16.18 -10.36 -26.13
N GLN A 47 16.65 -9.12 -26.23
CA GLN A 47 18.00 -8.74 -25.78
C GLN A 47 18.10 -8.82 -24.26
N THR A 48 19.27 -9.27 -23.77
CA THR A 48 19.54 -9.37 -22.33
C THR A 48 20.27 -8.15 -21.76
N ALA A 49 21.02 -7.45 -22.61
CA ALA A 49 21.81 -6.29 -22.19
C ALA A 49 20.98 -5.01 -21.99
N SER A 50 19.71 -5.01 -22.41
CA SER A 50 18.81 -3.88 -22.26
C SER A 50 17.43 -4.40 -21.85
N GLN A 51 16.80 -3.72 -20.90
CA GLN A 51 15.43 -4.04 -20.54
C GLN A 51 14.50 -3.81 -21.75
N VAL A 52 13.48 -4.66 -21.86
CA VAL A 52 12.40 -4.51 -22.84
C VAL A 52 11.68 -3.16 -22.68
N GLN A 53 11.36 -2.52 -23.81
CA GLN A 53 10.67 -1.23 -23.86
C GLN A 53 9.36 -1.38 -24.66
N PRO A 54 8.25 -1.80 -24.02
CA PRO A 54 6.95 -1.90 -24.67
C PRO A 54 6.46 -0.55 -25.21
N VAL A 55 5.79 -0.57 -26.36
CA VAL A 55 5.05 0.60 -26.86
C VAL A 55 3.63 0.56 -26.27
N ILE A 56 3.30 1.54 -25.42
CA ILE A 56 2.01 1.59 -24.73
C ILE A 56 1.13 2.68 -25.35
N THR A 57 -0.09 2.29 -25.72
CA THR A 57 -1.12 3.19 -26.23
C THR A 57 -2.26 3.28 -25.23
N ASP A 58 -2.55 4.51 -24.82
CA ASP A 58 -3.61 4.84 -23.90
C ASP A 58 -4.95 4.94 -24.63
N SER A 59 -5.88 4.05 -24.28
CA SER A 59 -7.22 4.03 -24.87
C SER A 59 -8.13 5.15 -24.36
N VAL A 60 -7.85 5.70 -23.18
CA VAL A 60 -8.64 6.78 -22.54
C VAL A 60 -8.22 8.12 -23.11
N LEU A 61 -6.92 8.36 -23.23
CA LEU A 61 -6.34 9.61 -23.72
C LEU A 61 -6.11 9.62 -25.24
N ASN A 62 -6.16 8.45 -25.88
CA ASN A 62 -5.90 8.25 -27.31
C ASN A 62 -4.52 8.79 -27.74
N ILE A 63 -3.49 8.43 -26.96
CA ILE A 63 -2.09 8.78 -27.20
C ILE A 63 -1.21 7.53 -27.13
N THR A 64 -0.05 7.58 -27.77
CA THR A 64 1.03 6.61 -27.56
C THR A 64 2.15 7.28 -26.78
N TYR A 65 2.56 6.67 -25.67
CA TYR A 65 3.60 7.24 -24.83
C TYR A 65 4.97 7.16 -25.52
N PRO A 66 5.79 8.23 -25.47
CA PRO A 66 7.08 8.26 -26.13
C PRO A 66 8.14 7.47 -25.35
N LEU A 67 9.12 6.90 -26.06
CA LEU A 67 10.23 6.13 -25.46
C LEU A 67 10.98 6.90 -24.37
N ASN A 68 11.19 8.20 -24.53
CA ASN A 68 11.98 9.00 -23.57
C ASN A 68 11.35 9.06 -22.15
N LEU A 69 10.09 8.66 -21.99
CA LEU A 69 9.41 8.55 -20.71
C LEU A 69 9.93 7.37 -19.88
N THR A 70 10.34 6.29 -20.55
CA THR A 70 10.74 5.01 -19.95
C THR A 70 12.18 4.62 -20.25
N ASP A 71 12.84 5.33 -21.16
CA ASP A 71 14.23 5.09 -21.52
C ASP A 71 15.16 5.30 -20.30
N PRO A 72 15.89 4.26 -19.86
CA PRO A 72 16.83 4.36 -18.74
C PRO A 72 17.94 5.39 -18.94
N ASP A 73 18.20 5.84 -20.19
CA ASP A 73 19.27 6.79 -20.52
C ASP A 73 18.85 8.25 -20.54
N THR A 74 17.55 8.54 -20.61
CA THR A 74 17.05 9.91 -20.82
C THR A 74 16.06 10.34 -19.75
N ILE A 75 16.15 9.76 -18.55
CA ILE A 75 15.26 10.08 -17.42
C ILE A 75 15.37 11.59 -17.10
N SER A 76 14.25 12.31 -17.25
CA SER A 76 14.18 13.72 -16.88
C SER A 76 14.32 13.87 -15.37
N ASN A 77 15.12 14.82 -14.91
CA ASN A 77 15.27 15.17 -13.50
C ASN A 77 14.53 16.47 -13.13
N ASN A 78 13.67 16.96 -14.02
CA ASN A 78 12.92 18.18 -13.81
C ASN A 78 11.63 18.13 -14.63
N ASP A 79 10.52 17.80 -13.97
CA ASP A 79 9.22 18.02 -14.57
C ASP A 79 8.87 19.52 -14.57
N THR A 80 8.59 20.03 -15.76
CA THR A 80 8.18 21.42 -16.00
C THR A 80 6.85 21.50 -16.74
N LYS A 81 6.26 20.35 -17.06
CA LYS A 81 5.03 20.24 -17.84
C LYS A 81 3.81 20.24 -16.92
N ASP A 82 3.87 19.52 -15.80
CA ASP A 82 2.70 19.38 -14.94
C ASP A 82 2.43 20.65 -14.13
N PRO A 83 1.15 20.99 -13.91
CA PRO A 83 0.79 22.25 -13.27
C PRO A 83 1.12 22.24 -11.78
N LEU A 84 1.88 23.25 -11.34
CA LEU A 84 2.16 23.53 -9.94
C LEU A 84 1.30 24.69 -9.44
N TYR A 85 0.37 24.39 -8.54
CA TYR A 85 -0.53 25.39 -7.99
C TYR A 85 -0.06 25.91 -6.63
N TYR A 86 -0.17 27.23 -6.46
CA TYR A 86 0.08 27.91 -5.19
C TYR A 86 -1.22 28.46 -4.61
N PRO A 87 -1.28 28.71 -3.29
CA PRO A 87 -2.34 29.52 -2.70
C PRO A 87 -2.49 30.88 -3.39
N ARG A 88 -3.65 31.51 -3.18
CA ARG A 88 -3.92 32.85 -3.70
C ARG A 88 -2.84 33.83 -3.23
N THR A 89 -2.22 34.53 -4.18
CA THR A 89 -1.21 35.56 -3.90
C THR A 89 -1.90 36.90 -3.60
N ASN A 90 -1.65 37.48 -2.42
CA ASN A 90 -2.22 38.76 -1.99
C ASN A 90 -1.21 39.91 -2.04
N LEU A 91 0.09 39.62 -1.86
CA LEU A 91 1.17 40.59 -1.93
C LEU A 91 2.16 40.21 -3.05
N THR A 92 2.68 41.22 -3.74
CA THR A 92 3.71 41.09 -4.77
C THR A 92 4.75 42.21 -4.65
N GLY A 93 5.87 42.09 -5.35
CA GLY A 93 6.90 43.15 -5.42
C GLY A 93 7.55 43.45 -4.06
N SER A 94 7.82 44.72 -3.79
CA SER A 94 8.54 45.16 -2.59
C SER A 94 7.83 44.78 -1.28
N ALA A 95 6.50 44.89 -1.23
CA ALA A 95 5.73 44.53 -0.04
C ALA A 95 5.87 43.04 0.32
N ALA A 96 5.83 42.15 -0.68
CA ALA A 96 6.07 40.72 -0.48
C ALA A 96 7.50 40.45 0.00
N GLN A 97 8.49 41.13 -0.58
CA GLN A 97 9.89 40.96 -0.17
C GLN A 97 10.15 41.44 1.26
N THR A 98 9.56 42.55 1.67
CA THR A 98 9.61 43.03 3.07
C THR A 98 8.97 42.03 4.01
N LEU A 99 7.82 41.45 3.65
CA LEU A 99 7.19 40.41 4.46
C LEU A 99 8.10 39.19 4.61
N TYR A 100 8.69 38.71 3.52
CA TYR A 100 9.65 37.60 3.54
C TYR A 100 10.82 37.89 4.50
N GLN A 101 11.45 39.06 4.38
CA GLN A 101 12.59 39.43 5.25
C GLN A 101 12.19 39.45 6.74
N ASN A 102 11.03 40.03 7.05
CA ASN A 102 10.51 40.07 8.42
C ASN A 102 10.18 38.68 8.96
N VAL A 103 9.54 37.83 8.15
CA VAL A 103 9.21 36.44 8.49
C VAL A 103 10.47 35.63 8.76
N THR A 104 11.47 35.70 7.85
CA THR A 104 12.75 34.99 8.02
C THR A 104 13.45 35.44 9.30
N ALA A 105 13.58 36.75 9.53
CA ALA A 105 14.22 37.27 10.74
C ALA A 105 13.48 36.82 12.01
N LYS A 106 12.14 36.78 11.98
CA LYS A 106 11.35 36.36 13.14
C LYS A 106 11.47 34.86 13.42
N ILE A 107 11.49 34.02 12.39
CA ILE A 107 11.71 32.57 12.55
C ILE A 107 13.10 32.33 13.13
N GLU A 108 14.13 33.03 12.64
CA GLU A 108 15.48 32.90 13.16
C GLU A 108 15.57 33.33 14.64
N GLU A 109 14.88 34.41 15.01
CA GLU A 109 14.76 34.85 16.41
C GLU A 109 14.09 33.77 17.29
N ILE A 110 13.00 33.15 16.82
CA ILE A 110 12.31 32.08 17.53
C ILE A 110 13.23 30.87 17.73
N ILE A 111 13.96 30.46 16.68
CA ILE A 111 14.87 29.32 16.76
C ILE A 111 16.03 29.59 17.73
N GLN A 112 16.63 30.78 17.69
CA GLN A 112 17.81 31.13 18.48
C GLN A 112 17.47 31.52 19.93
N ASN A 113 16.44 32.34 20.12
CA ASN A 113 16.15 33.04 21.37
C ASN A 113 14.74 32.78 21.92
N GLY A 114 13.93 31.96 21.23
CA GLY A 114 12.56 31.65 21.64
C GLY A 114 12.49 31.05 23.05
N GLN A 115 11.43 31.36 23.79
CA GLN A 115 11.21 30.76 25.10
C GLN A 115 10.43 29.44 24.95
N GLY A 116 10.47 28.59 25.98
CA GLY A 116 9.74 27.32 25.97
C GLY A 116 10.46 26.16 25.30
N SER A 117 9.70 25.10 25.01
CA SER A 117 10.22 23.85 24.45
C SER A 117 10.57 23.97 22.96
N ASN A 118 11.36 23.04 22.42
CA ASN A 118 11.59 22.95 20.97
C ASN A 118 10.28 22.82 20.18
N CYS A 119 9.28 22.16 20.77
CA CYS A 119 7.95 22.04 20.17
C CYS A 119 7.24 23.40 20.08
N THR A 120 7.25 24.17 21.17
CA THR A 120 6.69 25.53 21.21
C THR A 120 7.32 26.42 20.14
N ARG A 121 8.66 26.41 20.04
CA ARG A 121 9.39 27.18 19.03
C ARG A 121 9.05 26.73 17.61
N CYS A 122 8.88 25.43 17.38
CA CYS A 122 8.48 24.91 16.07
C CYS A 122 7.08 25.41 15.66
N ILE A 123 6.10 25.31 16.55
CA ILE A 123 4.72 25.78 16.32
C ILE A 123 4.70 27.29 16.05
N GLU A 124 5.42 28.07 16.84
CA GLU A 124 5.55 29.52 16.64
C GLU A 124 6.19 29.86 15.28
N ALA A 125 7.30 29.19 14.94
CA ALA A 125 8.00 29.40 13.67
C ALA A 125 7.10 29.05 12.47
N MET A 126 6.37 27.94 12.53
CA MET A 126 5.41 27.57 11.48
C MET A 126 4.27 28.58 11.38
N THR A 127 3.71 29.03 12.51
CA THR A 127 2.65 30.06 12.50
C THR A 127 3.11 31.34 11.79
N VAL A 128 4.36 31.76 12.01
CA VAL A 128 4.98 32.89 11.30
C VAL A 128 5.17 32.59 9.81
N ALA A 129 5.65 31.40 9.45
CA ALA A 129 5.79 30.96 8.06
C ALA A 129 4.43 30.92 7.31
N GLY A 130 3.36 30.51 7.99
CA GLY A 130 2.00 30.48 7.44
C GLY A 130 1.49 31.86 7.02
N ASN A 131 1.94 32.94 7.68
CA ASN A 131 1.63 34.29 7.23
C ASN A 131 2.26 34.60 5.86
N LEU A 132 3.51 34.16 5.63
CA LEU A 132 4.12 34.28 4.31
C LEU A 132 3.36 33.45 3.27
N ALA A 133 2.99 32.22 3.60
CA ALA A 133 2.23 31.34 2.71
C ALA A 133 0.86 31.93 2.32
N LYS A 134 0.15 32.58 3.26
CA LYS A 134 -1.15 33.24 3.00
C LYS A 134 -1.05 34.52 2.18
N GLN A 135 0.07 35.24 2.26
CA GLN A 135 0.21 36.57 1.65
C GLN A 135 1.04 36.56 0.38
N ALA A 136 2.20 35.91 0.41
CA ALA A 136 3.16 35.82 -0.69
C ALA A 136 3.68 34.37 -0.87
N PRO A 137 2.81 33.41 -1.21
CA PRO A 137 3.14 31.97 -1.25
C PRO A 137 4.34 31.63 -2.16
N LYS A 138 4.55 32.41 -3.23
CA LYS A 138 5.68 32.22 -4.16
C LYS A 138 7.06 32.51 -3.54
N LEU A 139 7.13 33.11 -2.35
CA LEU A 139 8.38 33.32 -1.60
C LEU A 139 8.64 32.22 -0.55
N VAL A 140 7.71 31.28 -0.34
CA VAL A 140 7.91 30.14 0.56
C VAL A 140 9.08 29.24 0.12
N PRO A 141 9.33 28.96 -1.19
CA PRO A 141 10.50 28.18 -1.60
C PRO A 141 11.81 28.81 -1.13
N GLN A 142 11.94 30.13 -1.28
CA GLN A 142 13.12 30.86 -0.82
C GLN A 142 13.31 30.74 0.69
N LEU A 143 12.22 30.82 1.47
CA LEU A 143 12.25 30.66 2.92
C LEU A 143 12.73 29.26 3.31
N LEU A 144 12.09 28.22 2.78
CA LEU A 144 12.36 26.83 3.17
C LEU A 144 13.78 26.39 2.77
N VAL A 145 14.24 26.73 1.56
CA VAL A 145 15.64 26.46 1.14
C VAL A 145 16.63 27.18 2.05
N SER A 146 16.40 28.46 2.33
CA SER A 146 17.31 29.26 3.17
C SER A 146 17.41 28.71 4.59
N LEU A 147 16.29 28.31 5.19
CA LEU A 147 16.26 27.73 6.54
C LEU A 147 16.91 26.34 6.54
N CYS A 148 16.59 25.49 5.57
CA CYS A 148 17.16 24.15 5.43
C CYS A 148 18.70 24.20 5.36
N GLN A 149 19.26 25.09 4.53
CA GLN A 149 20.70 25.25 4.38
C GLN A 149 21.36 25.86 5.63
N LYS A 150 20.75 26.90 6.21
CA LYS A 150 21.30 27.60 7.39
C LYS A 150 21.38 26.70 8.61
N TYR A 151 20.34 25.90 8.86
CA TYR A 151 20.26 25.02 10.02
C TYR A 151 20.69 23.59 9.72
N LYS A 152 21.13 23.30 8.49
CA LYS A 152 21.62 21.99 8.04
C LYS A 152 20.60 20.87 8.30
N PHE A 153 19.35 21.13 7.98
CA PHE A 153 18.30 20.10 8.05
C PHE A 153 18.50 19.01 6.98
N ALA A 154 19.17 19.34 5.88
CA ALA A 154 19.63 18.40 4.86
C ALA A 154 20.94 18.89 4.22
N SER A 155 21.50 18.11 3.29
CA SER A 155 22.55 18.59 2.39
C SER A 155 22.03 19.73 1.50
N VAL A 156 22.94 20.48 0.86
CA VAL A 156 22.56 21.57 -0.06
C VAL A 156 21.66 21.05 -1.19
N ASP A 157 21.96 19.86 -1.70
CA ASP A 157 21.16 19.17 -2.72
C ASP A 157 19.85 18.62 -2.14
N GLY A 158 19.88 18.08 -0.92
CA GLY A 158 18.68 17.63 -0.22
C GLY A 158 17.68 18.76 0.04
N CYS A 159 18.16 19.99 0.24
CA CYS A 159 17.29 21.16 0.37
C CYS A 159 16.59 21.56 -0.96
N GLN A 160 16.96 21.01 -2.12
CA GLN A 160 16.31 21.35 -3.40
C GLN A 160 14.91 20.79 -3.55
N VAL A 161 14.50 19.82 -2.71
CA VAL A 161 13.09 19.43 -2.56
C VAL A 161 12.21 20.63 -2.19
N TYR A 162 12.81 21.64 -1.55
CA TYR A 162 12.17 22.89 -1.21
C TYR A 162 12.28 23.99 -2.30
N SER A 163 12.67 23.65 -3.52
CA SER A 163 12.70 24.60 -4.63
C SER A 163 11.29 24.87 -5.20
N ALA A 164 11.17 25.92 -6.02
CA ALA A 164 9.87 26.36 -6.55
C ALA A 164 9.30 25.40 -7.61
N GLN A 165 10.15 24.59 -8.24
CA GLN A 165 9.83 23.58 -9.24
C GLN A 165 9.71 22.16 -8.63
N ALA A 166 9.89 22.04 -7.31
CA ALA A 166 9.78 20.78 -6.57
C ALA A 166 8.46 20.73 -5.78
N GLN A 167 8.52 20.29 -4.53
CA GLN A 167 7.34 20.02 -3.70
C GLN A 167 6.78 21.26 -2.97
N VAL A 168 7.47 22.40 -2.98
CA VAL A 168 7.02 23.58 -2.21
C VAL A 168 5.68 24.18 -2.58
N PRO A 169 5.22 24.17 -3.85
CA PRO A 169 3.85 24.57 -4.14
C PRO A 169 2.85 23.88 -3.20
N PHE A 170 3.03 22.58 -2.92
CA PHE A 170 2.17 21.81 -2.01
C PHE A 170 2.43 22.14 -0.53
N TYR A 171 3.69 22.27 -0.09
CA TYR A 171 3.99 22.71 1.29
C TYR A 171 3.45 24.11 1.59
N ALA A 172 3.48 25.02 0.62
CA ALA A 172 2.89 26.35 0.74
C ALA A 172 1.37 26.28 0.90
N GLN A 173 0.69 25.31 0.28
CA GLN A 173 -0.73 25.05 0.50
C GLN A 173 -1.00 24.63 1.95
N VAL A 174 -0.26 23.63 2.45
CA VAL A 174 -0.42 23.17 3.84
C VAL A 174 -0.17 24.31 4.82
N LEU A 175 0.93 25.08 4.67
CA LEU A 175 1.22 26.24 5.52
C LEU A 175 0.15 27.34 5.43
N ALA A 176 -0.52 27.49 4.29
CA ALA A 176 -1.56 28.50 4.11
C ALA A 176 -2.90 28.11 4.75
N TYR A 177 -3.25 26.81 4.75
CA TYR A 177 -4.59 26.35 5.11
C TYR A 177 -4.68 25.56 6.42
N ALA A 178 -3.58 25.00 6.92
CA ALA A 178 -3.55 24.33 8.22
C ALA A 178 -3.71 25.31 9.40
N ASN A 179 -4.28 24.84 10.50
CA ASN A 179 -4.28 25.56 11.78
C ASN A 179 -2.93 25.40 12.48
N LEU A 180 -1.92 26.16 12.02
CA LEU A 180 -0.53 26.03 12.48
C LEU A 180 -0.31 26.34 13.97
N SER A 181 -1.22 27.06 14.61
CA SER A 181 -1.18 27.31 16.06
C SER A 181 -1.87 26.22 16.90
N GLY A 182 -2.57 25.28 16.25
CA GLY A 182 -3.33 24.20 16.88
C GLY A 182 -2.75 22.80 16.61
N SER A 183 -3.65 21.81 16.58
CA SER A 183 -3.31 20.38 16.38
C SER A 183 -2.53 20.13 15.09
N ASP A 184 -2.91 20.78 13.98
CA ASP A 184 -2.24 20.64 12.68
C ASP A 184 -0.76 21.03 12.78
N GLY A 185 -0.46 22.19 13.41
CA GLY A 185 0.91 22.61 13.64
C GLY A 185 1.68 21.66 14.55
N GLN A 186 1.04 21.11 15.58
CA GLN A 186 1.70 20.14 16.45
C GLN A 186 2.03 18.84 15.71
N TYR A 187 1.11 18.32 14.88
CA TYR A 187 1.37 17.16 14.03
C TYR A 187 2.48 17.42 13.01
N LEU A 188 2.47 18.57 12.34
CA LEU A 188 3.49 18.93 11.35
C LEU A 188 4.88 19.01 12.00
N CYS A 189 4.98 19.60 13.19
CA CYS A 189 6.23 19.61 13.95
C CYS A 189 6.66 18.21 14.41
N GLN A 190 5.72 17.37 14.84
CA GLN A 190 5.99 16.00 15.29
C GLN A 190 6.47 15.10 14.14
N ASN A 191 5.88 15.20 12.95
CA ASN A 191 6.20 14.33 11.80
C ASN A 191 7.38 14.83 10.97
N PHE A 192 7.42 16.12 10.63
CA PHE A 192 8.38 16.64 9.64
C PHE A 192 9.58 17.37 10.25
N ILE A 193 9.46 17.84 11.50
CA ILE A 193 10.55 18.54 12.21
C ILE A 193 10.90 17.73 13.45
N THR A 194 11.44 16.52 13.27
CA THR A 194 11.68 15.56 14.37
C THR A 194 12.57 16.11 15.50
N VAL A 195 13.47 17.04 15.20
CA VAL A 195 14.27 17.80 16.19
C VAL A 195 13.43 18.62 17.17
N SER A 196 12.18 18.94 16.81
CA SER A 196 11.22 19.63 17.67
C SER A 196 10.80 18.79 18.87
N LYS A 197 10.83 17.45 18.73
CA LYS A 197 10.33 16.48 19.71
C LYS A 197 8.92 16.83 20.19
N CYS A 198 8.07 17.36 19.32
CA CYS A 198 6.66 17.59 19.66
C CYS A 198 5.99 16.28 20.04
N PRO A 199 5.23 16.24 21.15
CA PRO A 199 4.40 15.09 21.46
C PRO A 199 3.31 14.96 20.39
N ARG A 200 2.92 13.72 20.10
CA ARG A 200 1.77 13.43 19.24
C ARG A 200 0.51 14.10 19.83
N PRO A 201 -0.31 14.80 19.04
CA PRO A 201 -1.58 15.34 19.50
C PRO A 201 -2.52 14.26 20.06
N PRO A 202 -3.50 14.64 20.92
CA PRO A 202 -4.53 13.72 21.36
C PRO A 202 -5.41 13.25 20.19
N LEU A 203 -6.06 12.10 20.36
CA LEU A 203 -7.05 11.63 19.41
C LEU A 203 -8.23 12.62 19.32
N PRO A 204 -8.76 12.87 18.11
CA PRO A 204 -10.05 13.53 17.94
C PRO A 204 -11.15 12.77 18.69
N GLN A 205 -12.18 13.47 19.16
CA GLN A 205 -13.34 12.81 19.74
C GLN A 205 -14.12 12.11 18.63
N PHE A 206 -14.34 10.80 18.79
CA PHE A 206 -15.19 10.04 17.87
C PHE A 206 -16.67 10.33 18.10
N ASP A 207 -17.40 10.70 17.03
CA ASP A 207 -18.85 10.83 17.03
C ASP A 207 -19.46 9.79 16.08
N SER A 208 -20.04 8.73 16.66
CA SER A 208 -20.68 7.65 15.89
C SER A 208 -21.81 8.14 14.97
N SER A 209 -22.47 9.26 15.30
CA SER A 209 -23.61 9.77 14.53
C SER A 209 -23.20 10.33 13.16
N GLU A 210 -21.91 10.60 12.94
CA GLU A 210 -21.37 11.04 11.66
C GLU A 210 -21.24 9.89 10.65
N PHE A 211 -21.09 8.65 11.14
CA PHE A 211 -20.74 7.48 10.33
C PHE A 211 -21.89 6.52 10.10
N TRP A 212 -22.76 6.29 11.09
CA TRP A 212 -23.87 5.37 10.94
C TRP A 212 -25.13 5.83 11.66
N THR A 213 -26.28 5.50 11.08
CA THR A 213 -27.60 5.89 11.60
C THR A 213 -28.28 4.78 12.39
N LYS A 214 -27.85 3.52 12.21
CA LYS A 214 -28.38 2.36 12.93
C LYS A 214 -27.33 1.81 13.89
N PRO A 215 -27.70 1.45 15.13
CA PRO A 215 -26.79 0.76 16.03
C PRO A 215 -26.50 -0.66 15.55
N LYS A 216 -25.41 -1.27 16.04
CA LYS A 216 -25.11 -2.68 15.79
C LYS A 216 -26.29 -3.54 16.26
N PRO A 217 -26.86 -4.43 15.42
CA PRO A 217 -27.93 -5.32 15.85
C PRO A 217 -27.49 -6.16 17.07
N SER A 218 -28.38 -6.36 18.05
CA SER A 218 -28.06 -7.08 19.29
C SER A 218 -27.73 -8.56 19.09
N ASN A 219 -28.18 -9.14 17.98
CA ASN A 219 -27.95 -10.51 17.55
C ASN A 219 -27.13 -10.57 16.24
N ALA A 220 -26.31 -9.55 15.99
CA ALA A 220 -25.44 -9.51 14.83
C ALA A 220 -24.43 -10.65 14.86
N SER A 221 -24.52 -11.56 13.90
CA SER A 221 -23.56 -12.63 13.68
C SER A 221 -23.29 -12.78 12.19
N ALA A 222 -22.04 -13.04 11.82
CA ALA A 222 -21.72 -13.44 10.46
C ALA A 222 -22.40 -14.80 10.16
N PRO A 223 -22.76 -15.07 8.89
CA PRO A 223 -23.21 -16.39 8.45
C PRO A 223 -22.17 -17.47 8.79
N GLU A 224 -22.64 -18.67 9.16
CA GLU A 224 -21.75 -19.80 9.41
C GLU A 224 -21.16 -20.34 8.10
N PRO A 225 -19.82 -20.39 7.95
CA PRO A 225 -19.17 -20.96 6.78
C PRO A 225 -19.44 -22.45 6.68
N LYS A 226 -19.68 -22.91 5.45
CA LYS A 226 -19.85 -24.35 5.16
C LYS A 226 -18.56 -24.98 4.66
N GLY A 227 -17.68 -24.19 4.06
CA GLY A 227 -16.37 -24.58 3.52
C GLY A 227 -16.41 -25.65 2.44
N THR A 228 -17.57 -25.84 1.78
CA THR A 228 -17.78 -26.88 0.75
C THR A 228 -17.86 -26.34 -0.66
N ASN A 229 -18.27 -25.08 -0.83
CA ASN A 229 -18.24 -24.37 -2.11
C ASN A 229 -17.08 -23.38 -2.06
N ARG A 230 -15.98 -23.67 -2.77
CA ARG A 230 -14.73 -22.90 -2.64
C ARG A 230 -14.37 -22.21 -3.94
N VAL A 231 -13.97 -20.95 -3.85
CA VAL A 231 -13.50 -20.14 -4.99
C VAL A 231 -12.11 -19.59 -4.73
N LYS A 232 -11.43 -19.21 -5.81
CA LYS A 232 -10.06 -18.69 -5.81
C LYS A 232 -10.07 -17.16 -5.99
N VAL A 233 -9.43 -16.44 -5.07
CA VAL A 233 -9.26 -14.98 -5.15
C VAL A 233 -7.78 -14.64 -5.12
N LEU A 234 -7.26 -14.00 -6.17
CA LEU A 234 -5.87 -13.55 -6.21
C LEU A 234 -5.74 -12.24 -5.44
N HIS A 235 -4.68 -12.10 -4.65
CA HIS A 235 -4.27 -10.85 -4.03
C HIS A 235 -2.88 -10.48 -4.53
N MET A 236 -2.84 -9.41 -5.30
CA MET A 236 -1.63 -8.80 -5.82
C MET A 236 -1.46 -7.42 -5.19
N SER A 237 -0.23 -7.07 -4.85
CA SER A 237 0.08 -5.77 -4.25
C SER A 237 1.46 -5.31 -4.68
N ASP A 238 1.71 -4.00 -4.63
CA ASP A 238 3.05 -3.40 -4.71
C ASP A 238 3.85 -3.98 -5.89
N PHE A 239 3.30 -3.81 -7.10
CA PHE A 239 3.94 -4.30 -8.32
C PHE A 239 5.19 -3.47 -8.63
N HIS A 240 5.11 -2.15 -8.43
CA HIS A 240 6.16 -1.17 -8.70
C HIS A 240 6.95 -1.51 -9.96
N VAL A 241 6.28 -1.47 -11.11
CA VAL A 241 7.00 -1.70 -12.36
C VAL A 241 8.01 -0.58 -12.54
N ASP A 242 9.21 -0.97 -12.93
CA ASP A 242 10.30 -0.08 -13.28
C ASP A 242 10.60 -0.19 -14.78
N PRO A 243 9.90 0.58 -15.64
CA PRO A 243 10.20 0.66 -17.07
C PRO A 243 11.60 1.21 -17.38
N ARG A 244 12.22 1.88 -16.41
CA ARG A 244 13.51 2.57 -16.51
C ARG A 244 14.66 1.76 -15.87
N TYR A 245 14.41 0.51 -15.51
CA TYR A 245 15.43 -0.41 -15.01
C TYR A 245 16.55 -0.58 -16.05
N ALA A 246 17.79 -0.56 -15.58
CA ALA A 246 18.97 -0.69 -16.41
C ALA A 246 19.77 -1.94 -16.03
N THR A 247 19.62 -3.01 -16.81
CA THR A 247 20.39 -4.25 -16.65
C THR A 247 21.90 -3.98 -16.63
N GLY A 248 22.60 -4.60 -15.70
CA GLY A 248 24.04 -4.43 -15.48
C GLY A 248 24.47 -3.13 -14.78
N SER A 249 23.54 -2.22 -14.45
CA SER A 249 23.84 -1.04 -13.61
C SER A 249 24.10 -1.41 -12.14
N GLU A 250 24.32 -0.44 -11.26
CA GLU A 250 24.57 -0.73 -9.83
C GLU A 250 23.29 -1.17 -9.11
N ALA A 251 23.30 -2.40 -8.61
CA ALA A 251 22.19 -2.99 -7.84
C ALA A 251 22.31 -2.76 -6.33
N ASN A 252 23.50 -2.40 -5.81
CA ASN A 252 23.76 -2.17 -4.39
C ASN A 252 24.22 -0.73 -4.15
N CYS A 253 23.40 0.23 -4.59
CA CYS A 253 23.68 1.66 -4.46
C CYS A 253 23.48 2.15 -3.00
N THR A 254 24.02 3.33 -2.69
CA THR A 254 23.96 3.89 -1.31
C THR A 254 22.88 4.96 -1.13
N SER A 255 22.19 5.36 -2.20
CA SER A 255 21.08 6.29 -2.15
C SER A 255 20.18 6.18 -3.38
N GLY A 256 18.90 6.53 -3.19
CA GLY A 256 17.89 6.46 -4.24
C GLY A 256 17.47 5.03 -4.57
N LEU A 257 16.59 4.90 -5.56
CA LEU A 257 16.20 3.62 -6.14
C LEU A 257 17.37 3.05 -6.96
N CYS A 258 17.89 1.86 -6.63
CA CYS A 258 19.01 1.25 -7.35
C CYS A 258 18.62 0.73 -8.75
N CYS A 259 19.55 0.06 -9.45
CA CYS A 259 19.33 -0.49 -10.79
C CYS A 259 18.94 0.52 -11.89
N ARG A 260 19.23 1.82 -11.69
CA ARG A 260 19.10 2.87 -12.71
C ARG A 260 20.46 3.31 -13.22
N ARG A 261 20.50 3.80 -14.46
CA ARG A 261 21.70 4.50 -14.96
C ARG A 261 21.86 5.80 -14.19
N GLY A 262 23.09 6.07 -13.74
CA GLY A 262 23.41 7.31 -13.00
C GLY A 262 23.27 7.24 -11.48
N ASN A 263 22.84 6.11 -10.90
CA ASN A 263 22.85 5.96 -9.45
C ASN A 263 24.28 6.00 -8.87
N PRO A 264 24.51 6.76 -7.79
CA PRO A 264 25.82 6.86 -7.19
C PRO A 264 26.11 5.68 -6.24
N ILE A 265 27.33 5.15 -6.32
CA ILE A 265 28.17 5.04 -5.11
C ILE A 265 29.02 6.33 -5.00
N SER A 266 29.34 6.94 -6.15
CA SER A 266 29.59 8.37 -6.41
C SER A 266 29.84 8.54 -7.92
N SER A 267 28.74 8.68 -8.70
CA SER A 267 28.65 8.99 -10.15
C SER A 267 29.64 8.27 -11.09
N LEU A 268 29.15 7.25 -11.81
CA LEU A 268 29.83 6.47 -12.86
C LEU A 268 30.86 7.30 -13.66
N GLN A 269 32.13 7.25 -13.24
CA GLN A 269 33.25 7.75 -14.03
C GLN A 269 33.38 6.89 -15.31
N SER A 270 34.01 7.42 -16.36
CA SER A 270 34.42 6.59 -17.50
C SER A 270 35.34 5.47 -16.97
N ASN A 271 34.87 4.21 -16.99
CA ASN A 271 35.46 2.99 -16.41
C ASN A 271 34.90 2.50 -15.05
N PHE A 272 33.71 2.94 -14.63
CA PHE A 272 33.05 2.32 -13.47
C PHE A 272 32.65 0.87 -13.74
N THR A 273 32.86 0.01 -12.74
CA THR A 273 32.36 -1.37 -12.68
C THR A 273 31.41 -1.48 -11.50
N ALA A 274 30.18 -1.94 -11.73
CA ALA A 274 29.19 -2.15 -10.68
C ALA A 274 29.68 -3.14 -9.62
N SER A 275 29.42 -2.84 -8.34
CA SER A 275 29.75 -3.72 -7.23
C SER A 275 28.90 -4.99 -7.27
N VAL A 276 27.61 -4.81 -7.57
CA VAL A 276 26.68 -5.87 -7.94
C VAL A 276 26.02 -5.40 -9.24
N PRO A 277 26.33 -6.03 -10.39
CA PRO A 277 25.62 -5.76 -11.63
C PRO A 277 24.13 -6.12 -11.46
N ALA A 278 23.25 -5.19 -11.81
CA ALA A 278 21.80 -5.32 -11.77
C ALA A 278 21.34 -6.52 -12.62
N PRO A 279 20.86 -7.61 -11.99
CA PRO A 279 20.42 -8.80 -12.72
C PRO A 279 19.21 -8.48 -13.60
N ARG A 280 19.05 -9.18 -14.72
CA ARG A 280 17.91 -8.91 -15.63
C ARG A 280 16.54 -8.99 -14.94
N PHE A 281 16.41 -9.83 -13.91
CA PHE A 281 15.16 -10.09 -13.18
C PHE A 281 15.05 -9.32 -11.86
N GLY A 282 15.92 -8.34 -11.59
CA GLY A 282 15.82 -7.50 -10.39
C GLY A 282 16.82 -7.85 -9.29
N TYR A 283 16.79 -7.06 -8.22
CA TYR A 283 17.64 -7.24 -7.04
C TYR A 283 16.97 -6.63 -5.81
N PHE A 284 17.46 -6.97 -4.61
CA PHE A 284 16.87 -6.56 -3.33
C PHE A 284 16.71 -5.05 -3.10
N ALA A 285 17.46 -4.20 -3.80
CA ALA A 285 17.37 -2.74 -3.69
C ALA A 285 16.73 -2.09 -4.93
N CYS A 286 15.99 -2.87 -5.72
CA CYS A 286 15.46 -2.44 -7.01
C CYS A 286 14.00 -2.82 -7.17
N ASP A 287 13.26 -1.98 -7.88
CA ASP A 287 11.89 -2.25 -8.28
C ASP A 287 11.79 -3.27 -9.41
N THR A 288 10.56 -3.69 -9.72
CA THR A 288 10.27 -4.80 -10.64
C THR A 288 10.62 -4.44 -12.09
N PRO A 289 11.69 -5.00 -12.69
CA PRO A 289 11.88 -4.90 -14.13
C PRO A 289 10.76 -5.65 -14.86
N TRP A 290 10.48 -5.27 -16.11
CA TRP A 290 9.50 -5.95 -16.95
C TRP A 290 9.74 -7.45 -17.06
N ALA A 291 10.99 -7.91 -17.03
CA ALA A 291 11.34 -9.33 -17.08
C ALA A 291 10.86 -10.10 -15.83
N LEU A 292 10.97 -9.51 -14.63
CA LEU A 292 10.40 -10.10 -13.41
C LEU A 292 8.88 -10.04 -13.44
N GLY A 293 8.32 -8.91 -13.86
CA GLY A 293 6.87 -8.74 -14.01
C GLY A 293 6.25 -9.77 -14.95
N ALA A 294 6.91 -10.06 -16.08
CA ALA A 294 6.53 -11.11 -17.01
C ALA A 294 6.55 -12.50 -16.36
N ALA A 295 7.64 -12.85 -15.67
CA ALA A 295 7.75 -14.12 -14.97
C ALA A 295 6.64 -14.29 -13.93
N ALA A 296 6.28 -13.23 -13.20
CA ALA A 296 5.19 -13.26 -12.23
C ALA A 296 3.83 -13.53 -12.91
N VAL A 297 3.47 -12.76 -13.95
CA VAL A 297 2.16 -12.90 -14.60
C VAL A 297 1.99 -14.19 -15.40
N GLU A 298 3.09 -14.81 -15.83
CA GLU A 298 3.06 -16.18 -16.40
C GLU A 298 2.92 -17.25 -15.31
N ALA A 299 3.61 -17.08 -14.17
CA ALA A 299 3.60 -18.05 -13.09
C ALA A 299 2.24 -18.14 -12.39
N ILE A 300 1.58 -16.99 -12.16
CA ILE A 300 0.35 -16.93 -11.36
C ILE A 300 -0.75 -17.87 -11.87
N PRO A 301 -1.18 -17.83 -13.15
CA PRO A 301 -2.25 -18.72 -13.61
C PRO A 301 -1.87 -20.20 -13.51
N VAL A 302 -0.61 -20.55 -13.80
CA VAL A 302 -0.14 -21.94 -13.73
C VAL A 302 -0.11 -22.45 -12.30
N LEU A 303 0.54 -21.73 -11.38
CA LEU A 303 0.71 -22.11 -9.98
C LEU A 303 -0.60 -22.16 -9.20
N THR A 304 -1.52 -21.25 -9.53
CA THR A 304 -2.86 -21.23 -8.93
C THR A 304 -3.82 -22.21 -9.59
N GLY A 305 -3.43 -22.88 -10.68
CA GLY A 305 -4.26 -23.79 -11.46
C GLY A 305 -5.47 -23.10 -12.10
N THR A 306 -5.29 -21.89 -12.64
CA THR A 306 -6.32 -21.04 -13.27
C THR A 306 -6.08 -20.76 -14.77
N ASP A 307 -5.04 -21.38 -15.34
CA ASP A 307 -4.70 -21.37 -16.77
C ASP A 307 -5.62 -22.26 -17.64
N GLY A 308 -6.41 -23.14 -17.02
CA GLY A 308 -7.33 -24.09 -17.68
C GLY A 308 -8.81 -23.70 -17.63
N GLU A 309 -9.70 -24.64 -17.28
CA GLU A 309 -11.15 -24.41 -17.12
C GLU A 309 -11.49 -23.74 -15.79
N ASP A 310 -10.69 -24.00 -14.75
CA ASP A 310 -10.82 -23.31 -13.48
C ASP A 310 -10.29 -21.88 -13.61
N LYS A 311 -10.94 -20.93 -12.93
CA LYS A 311 -10.68 -19.49 -13.08
C LYS A 311 -10.65 -18.80 -11.74
N LEU A 312 -9.89 -17.71 -11.67
CA LEU A 312 -10.04 -16.76 -10.57
C LEU A 312 -11.47 -16.23 -10.56
N ASN A 313 -12.08 -16.19 -9.39
CA ASN A 313 -13.38 -15.55 -9.22
C ASN A 313 -13.26 -14.03 -9.34
N MET A 314 -12.19 -13.48 -8.76
CA MET A 314 -11.77 -12.09 -8.89
C MET A 314 -10.30 -11.95 -8.51
N THR A 315 -9.70 -10.82 -8.92
CA THR A 315 -8.42 -10.34 -8.39
C THR A 315 -8.65 -9.11 -7.53
N ILE A 316 -7.97 -9.06 -6.38
CA ILE A 316 -7.85 -7.87 -5.55
C ILE A 316 -6.45 -7.29 -5.80
N PHE A 317 -6.39 -6.01 -6.13
CA PHE A 317 -5.14 -5.28 -6.26
C PHE A 317 -5.10 -4.10 -5.28
N THR A 318 -4.15 -4.11 -4.37
CA THR A 318 -4.07 -3.13 -3.27
C THR A 318 -3.13 -1.97 -3.57
N GLY A 319 -2.94 -1.60 -4.84
CA GLY A 319 -2.22 -0.37 -5.23
C GLY A 319 -0.70 -0.53 -5.38
N ASP A 320 -0.05 0.58 -5.76
CA ASP A 320 1.38 0.72 -6.01
C ASP A 320 1.87 0.03 -7.30
N LEU A 321 1.49 0.66 -8.41
CA LEU A 321 1.87 0.36 -9.78
C LEU A 321 3.25 0.92 -10.11
N VAL A 322 3.57 2.10 -9.58
CA VAL A 322 4.68 2.96 -10.03
C VAL A 322 5.93 2.72 -9.19
N SER A 323 7.09 2.62 -9.83
CA SER A 323 8.38 2.54 -9.12
C SER A 323 8.68 3.74 -8.21
N HIS A 324 9.62 3.54 -7.28
CA HIS A 324 10.07 4.48 -6.25
C HIS A 324 11.00 5.57 -6.80
N ASP A 325 10.65 6.15 -7.96
CA ASP A 325 11.40 7.27 -8.54
C ASP A 325 11.34 8.49 -7.61
N PRO A 326 12.45 9.24 -7.47
CA PRO A 326 12.43 10.47 -6.70
C PRO A 326 11.48 11.50 -7.35
N TYR A 327 10.97 12.44 -6.54
CA TYR A 327 9.94 13.41 -6.95
C TYR A 327 10.26 14.16 -8.25
N ASN A 328 11.54 14.38 -8.54
CA ASN A 328 12.01 15.16 -9.69
C ASN A 328 12.12 14.33 -10.98
N GLN A 329 11.94 13.01 -10.89
CA GLN A 329 11.86 12.07 -12.01
C GLN A 329 10.44 11.56 -12.27
N LEU A 330 9.49 11.90 -11.40
CA LEU A 330 8.07 11.64 -11.59
C LEU A 330 7.44 12.68 -12.51
N SER A 331 6.33 12.30 -13.15
CA SER A 331 5.44 13.17 -13.92
C SER A 331 4.08 12.48 -14.07
N ARG A 332 3.00 13.21 -14.35
CA ARG A 332 1.69 12.62 -14.62
C ARG A 332 1.76 11.61 -15.77
N ASP A 333 2.45 11.95 -16.85
CA ASP A 333 2.61 11.04 -18.00
C ASP A 333 3.22 9.70 -17.58
N TYR A 334 4.17 9.69 -16.64
CA TYR A 334 4.80 8.44 -16.15
C TYR A 334 3.82 7.58 -15.35
N ILE A 335 3.02 8.20 -14.48
CA ILE A 335 1.96 7.51 -13.72
C ILE A 335 0.93 6.90 -14.68
N LEU A 336 0.43 7.70 -15.63
CA LEU A 336 -0.58 7.27 -16.59
C LEU A 336 -0.07 6.15 -17.51
N TYR A 337 1.23 6.19 -17.88
CA TYR A 337 1.89 5.09 -18.60
C TYR A 337 1.84 3.78 -17.80
N THR A 338 2.26 3.80 -16.53
CA THR A 338 2.31 2.61 -15.70
C THR A 338 0.93 2.01 -15.44
N GLU A 339 -0.08 2.86 -15.20
CA GLU A 339 -1.48 2.45 -15.06
C GLU A 339 -1.98 1.75 -16.32
N THR A 340 -1.81 2.40 -17.47
CA THR A 340 -2.25 1.85 -18.76
C THR A 340 -1.56 0.51 -19.05
N ALA A 341 -0.24 0.44 -18.85
CA ALA A 341 0.55 -0.72 -19.20
C ALA A 341 0.20 -1.94 -18.33
N LEU A 342 0.08 -1.76 -17.01
CA LEU A 342 -0.16 -2.86 -16.09
C LEU A 342 -1.61 -3.35 -16.13
N TYR A 343 -2.60 -2.46 -16.19
CA TYR A 343 -4.00 -2.90 -16.27
C TYR A 343 -4.29 -3.63 -17.59
N ASP A 344 -3.74 -3.17 -18.72
CA ASP A 344 -3.86 -3.90 -19.99
C ASP A 344 -3.14 -5.26 -19.94
N LEU A 345 -1.93 -5.32 -19.37
CA LEU A 345 -1.21 -6.58 -19.18
C LEU A 345 -2.05 -7.56 -18.35
N TRP A 346 -2.55 -7.15 -17.19
CA TRP A 346 -3.31 -8.02 -16.29
C TRP A 346 -4.68 -8.40 -16.82
N LYS A 347 -5.35 -7.54 -17.59
CA LYS A 347 -6.57 -7.92 -18.31
C LYS A 347 -6.30 -9.07 -19.26
N ARG A 348 -5.18 -9.05 -19.97
CA ARG A 348 -4.82 -10.06 -20.97
C ARG A 348 -4.25 -11.35 -20.35
N THR A 349 -3.58 -11.27 -19.21
CA THR A 349 -2.91 -12.43 -18.58
C THR A 349 -3.69 -13.01 -17.40
N LEU A 350 -3.96 -12.20 -16.37
CA LEU A 350 -4.51 -12.66 -15.08
C LEU A 350 -6.05 -12.70 -15.08
N ASN A 351 -6.68 -11.72 -15.72
CA ASN A 351 -8.12 -11.44 -15.60
C ASN A 351 -8.87 -11.40 -16.95
N PRO A 352 -8.67 -12.37 -17.87
CA PRO A 352 -9.33 -12.34 -19.18
C PRO A 352 -10.86 -12.45 -19.06
N SER A 353 -11.36 -13.16 -18.04
CA SER A 353 -12.78 -13.43 -17.82
C SER A 353 -13.29 -13.10 -16.41
N SER A 354 -12.45 -12.51 -15.57
CA SER A 354 -12.76 -12.15 -14.17
C SER A 354 -12.53 -10.66 -13.92
N PRO A 355 -13.23 -10.05 -12.95
CA PRO A 355 -12.97 -8.67 -12.58
C PRO A 355 -11.69 -8.55 -11.73
N LEU A 356 -11.04 -7.38 -11.85
CA LEU A 356 -9.99 -6.93 -10.94
C LEU A 356 -10.51 -5.70 -10.19
N PHE A 357 -10.50 -5.76 -8.86
CA PHE A 357 -10.87 -4.65 -7.98
C PHE A 357 -9.60 -4.02 -7.41
N ALA A 358 -9.29 -2.83 -7.91
CA ALA A 358 -8.10 -2.06 -7.53
C ALA A 358 -8.41 -0.97 -6.50
N ALA A 359 -7.56 -0.86 -5.48
CA ALA A 359 -7.38 0.36 -4.71
C ALA A 359 -6.14 1.13 -5.20
N ILE A 360 -6.10 2.43 -4.92
CA ILE A 360 -4.97 3.31 -5.22
C ILE A 360 -3.92 3.17 -4.11
N GLY A 361 -2.65 3.05 -4.48
CA GLY A 361 -1.52 3.10 -3.57
C GLY A 361 -0.78 4.44 -3.58
N ASN A 362 0.09 4.65 -2.59
CA ASN A 362 0.74 5.94 -2.40
C ASN A 362 1.74 6.31 -3.51
N HIS A 363 2.19 5.37 -4.32
CA HIS A 363 3.02 5.64 -5.50
C HIS A 363 2.20 5.93 -6.76
N ASP A 364 0.87 5.73 -6.74
CA ASP A 364 0.01 5.89 -7.90
C ASP A 364 -0.42 7.34 -8.15
N GLN A 365 0.21 8.32 -7.50
CA GLN A 365 -0.05 9.76 -7.68
C GLN A 365 1.20 10.54 -8.12
N TYR A 366 0.97 11.65 -8.82
CA TYR A 366 2.04 12.60 -9.14
C TYR A 366 2.26 13.58 -7.98
N GLN A 367 3.49 13.54 -7.45
CA GLN A 367 3.85 13.68 -6.04
C GLN A 367 3.27 12.54 -5.20
N GLN A 368 4.17 11.62 -4.81
CA GLN A 368 3.87 10.45 -4.01
C GLN A 368 2.99 10.79 -2.81
N ALA A 369 1.94 10.00 -2.60
CA ALA A 369 0.96 10.04 -1.52
C ALA A 369 0.07 11.30 -1.48
N PHE A 370 0.24 12.27 -2.37
CA PHE A 370 -0.42 13.55 -2.19
C PHE A 370 -1.84 13.53 -2.74
N ASP A 371 -2.80 13.72 -1.84
CA ASP A 371 -4.20 13.94 -2.15
C ASP A 371 -4.74 15.06 -1.25
N SER A 372 -5.23 16.15 -1.86
CA SER A 372 -5.72 17.32 -1.12
C SER A 372 -7.23 17.28 -0.84
N PRO A 373 -7.70 17.75 0.33
CA PRO A 373 -9.13 17.77 0.62
C PRO A 373 -9.88 18.76 -0.27
N ASP A 374 -11.13 18.45 -0.59
CA ASP A 374 -12.01 19.27 -1.42
C ASP A 374 -12.41 20.60 -0.75
N THR A 375 -12.15 20.72 0.55
CA THR A 375 -12.28 21.96 1.33
C THR A 375 -11.27 23.05 0.93
N LEU A 376 -10.21 22.71 0.18
CA LEU A 376 -9.30 23.70 -0.38
C LEU A 376 -9.99 24.53 -1.49
N PRO A 377 -9.62 25.81 -1.68
CA PRO A 377 -10.33 26.68 -2.61
C PRO A 377 -9.83 26.59 -4.07
N GLY A 378 -10.75 26.83 -5.01
CA GLY A 378 -10.41 27.12 -6.41
C GLY A 378 -9.88 25.91 -7.17
N ASN A 379 -8.73 26.06 -7.81
CA ASN A 379 -8.07 24.97 -8.56
C ASN A 379 -7.50 23.89 -7.65
N LEU A 380 -7.23 24.21 -6.37
CA LEU A 380 -6.67 23.26 -5.41
C LEU A 380 -7.64 22.13 -5.09
N THR A 381 -8.96 22.40 -5.14
CA THR A 381 -10.03 21.42 -4.88
C THR A 381 -9.92 20.16 -5.72
N LYS A 382 -9.46 20.26 -6.97
CA LYS A 382 -9.47 19.17 -7.96
C LYS A 382 -8.10 18.91 -8.58
N GLN A 383 -7.02 19.34 -7.94
CA GLN A 383 -5.69 19.30 -8.55
C GLN A 383 -5.17 17.88 -8.84
N PHE A 384 -5.71 16.87 -8.15
CA PHE A 384 -5.40 15.44 -8.29
C PHE A 384 -6.47 14.63 -9.05
N SER A 385 -7.61 15.23 -9.42
CA SER A 385 -8.73 14.51 -10.05
C SER A 385 -8.38 13.88 -11.41
N TRP A 386 -7.34 14.38 -12.10
CA TRP A 386 -6.85 13.82 -13.35
C TRP A 386 -6.55 12.32 -13.23
N ASN A 387 -6.07 11.88 -12.05
CA ASN A 387 -5.69 10.51 -11.82
C ASN A 387 -6.91 9.60 -11.58
N TYR A 388 -7.82 10.00 -10.69
CA TYR A 388 -9.04 9.23 -10.45
C TYR A 388 -9.90 9.15 -11.72
N ASP A 389 -9.92 10.21 -12.53
CA ASP A 389 -10.59 10.24 -13.82
C ASP A 389 -9.99 9.22 -14.79
N HIS A 390 -8.67 9.08 -14.82
CA HIS A 390 -7.97 8.13 -15.68
C HIS A 390 -8.15 6.69 -15.21
N LEU A 391 -7.85 6.40 -13.94
CA LEU A 391 -7.99 5.10 -13.31
C LEU A 391 -9.40 4.53 -13.47
N SER A 392 -10.42 5.31 -13.10
CA SER A 392 -11.82 4.87 -13.24
C SER A 392 -12.21 4.59 -14.70
N SER A 393 -11.64 5.34 -15.65
CA SER A 393 -11.87 5.09 -17.08
C SER A 393 -11.18 3.81 -17.55
N LEU A 394 -9.95 3.52 -17.08
CA LEU A 394 -9.26 2.26 -17.38
C LEU A 394 -9.98 1.06 -16.79
N TRP A 395 -10.42 1.15 -15.52
CA TRP A 395 -11.17 0.07 -14.86
C TRP A 395 -12.49 -0.22 -15.59
N LYS A 396 -13.19 0.83 -16.03
CA LYS A 396 -14.40 0.68 -16.85
C LYS A 396 -14.10 0.07 -18.22
N ASN A 397 -13.06 0.55 -18.92
CA ASN A 397 -12.68 0.03 -20.25
C ASN A 397 -12.27 -1.45 -20.21
N ASN A 398 -11.87 -1.97 -19.04
CA ASN A 398 -11.54 -3.38 -18.82
C ASN A 398 -12.75 -4.22 -18.33
N ASP A 399 -13.95 -3.64 -18.29
CA ASP A 399 -15.20 -4.24 -17.80
C ASP A 399 -15.13 -4.71 -16.33
N TRP A 400 -14.33 -4.02 -15.50
CA TRP A 400 -14.19 -4.36 -14.08
C TRP A 400 -15.17 -3.59 -13.18
N ILE A 401 -15.55 -2.39 -13.60
CA ILE A 401 -16.51 -1.53 -12.89
C ILE A 401 -17.53 -0.93 -13.86
N ASP A 402 -18.69 -0.54 -13.35
CA ASP A 402 -19.77 0.08 -14.12
C ASP A 402 -19.75 1.62 -14.04
N ASP A 403 -20.73 2.25 -14.68
CA ASP A 403 -20.86 3.72 -14.73
C ASP A 403 -21.18 4.34 -13.36
N GLU A 404 -21.79 3.58 -12.45
CA GLU A 404 -22.10 4.01 -11.09
C GLU A 404 -20.81 4.05 -10.26
N ALA A 405 -20.03 2.97 -10.27
CA ALA A 405 -18.73 2.89 -9.61
C ALA A 405 -17.73 3.93 -10.16
N VAL A 406 -17.77 4.26 -11.45
CA VAL A 406 -16.97 5.36 -12.02
C VAL A 406 -17.33 6.72 -11.40
N LYS A 407 -18.61 6.99 -11.15
CA LYS A 407 -19.04 8.24 -10.51
C LYS A 407 -18.57 8.29 -9.06
N GLU A 408 -18.64 7.16 -8.35
CA GLU A 408 -18.13 7.02 -6.99
C GLU A 408 -16.62 7.28 -6.93
N ALA A 409 -15.84 6.61 -7.78
CA ALA A 409 -14.38 6.79 -7.87
C ALA A 409 -14.01 8.27 -8.06
N LYS A 410 -14.73 9.00 -8.91
CA LYS A 410 -14.47 10.43 -9.15
C LYS A 410 -14.88 11.32 -7.98
N ALA A 411 -15.88 10.91 -7.20
CA ALA A 411 -16.38 11.66 -6.05
C ALA A 411 -15.57 11.40 -4.77
N HIS A 412 -14.99 10.20 -4.64
CA HIS A 412 -14.37 9.71 -3.41
C HIS A 412 -12.89 9.37 -3.59
N TYR A 413 -12.13 10.23 -4.28
CA TYR A 413 -10.66 10.12 -4.36
C TYR A 413 -10.15 8.79 -4.94
N GLY A 414 -10.89 8.20 -5.88
CA GLY A 414 -10.60 6.89 -6.47
C GLY A 414 -11.28 5.71 -5.79
N ALA A 415 -11.99 5.93 -4.68
CA ALA A 415 -12.76 4.90 -3.97
C ALA A 415 -14.12 4.62 -4.63
N TYR A 416 -14.54 3.36 -4.69
CA TYR A 416 -15.81 2.94 -5.28
C TYR A 416 -16.31 1.66 -4.63
N SER A 417 -17.57 1.31 -4.91
CA SER A 417 -18.17 0.05 -4.51
C SER A 417 -18.72 -0.72 -5.72
N VAL A 418 -18.70 -2.05 -5.66
CA VAL A 418 -19.31 -2.93 -6.66
C VAL A 418 -20.01 -4.10 -5.98
N GLN A 419 -21.26 -4.36 -6.36
CA GLN A 419 -21.97 -5.57 -5.95
C GLN A 419 -21.50 -6.76 -6.81
N HIS A 420 -20.43 -7.43 -6.38
CA HIS A 420 -19.78 -8.53 -7.11
C HIS A 420 -20.65 -9.80 -7.19
N ALA A 421 -21.36 -10.11 -6.10
CA ALA A 421 -22.29 -11.25 -6.03
C ALA A 421 -23.58 -10.84 -5.32
N SER A 422 -24.63 -11.67 -5.35
CA SER A 422 -25.89 -11.35 -4.65
C SER A 422 -25.74 -11.12 -3.14
N ASN A 423 -24.63 -11.59 -2.55
CA ASN A 423 -24.32 -11.51 -1.12
C ASN A 423 -22.88 -11.02 -0.85
N LEU A 424 -22.20 -10.39 -1.81
CA LEU A 424 -20.89 -9.75 -1.59
C LEU A 424 -20.82 -8.39 -2.29
N LYS A 425 -20.52 -7.35 -1.51
CA LYS A 425 -20.11 -6.03 -1.98
C LYS A 425 -18.59 -5.86 -1.81
N ILE A 426 -17.91 -5.39 -2.84
CA ILE A 426 -16.51 -4.96 -2.77
C ILE A 426 -16.50 -3.47 -2.57
N ILE A 427 -15.76 -2.97 -1.58
CA ILE A 427 -15.65 -1.55 -1.27
C ILE A 427 -14.16 -1.20 -1.27
N THR A 428 -13.73 -0.37 -2.20
CA THR A 428 -12.37 0.17 -2.22
C THR A 428 -12.34 1.50 -1.48
N ILE A 429 -11.22 1.81 -0.82
CA ILE A 429 -10.99 3.11 -0.19
C ILE A 429 -9.59 3.62 -0.53
N ASN A 430 -9.45 4.93 -0.73
CA ASN A 430 -8.14 5.56 -0.85
C ASN A 430 -7.57 5.81 0.56
N THR A 431 -6.58 5.01 0.92
CA THR A 431 -5.91 5.06 2.22
C THR A 431 -4.80 6.11 2.31
N ASP A 432 -4.41 6.74 1.20
CA ASP A 432 -3.45 7.86 1.24
C ASP A 432 -3.99 9.04 2.05
N LEU A 433 -5.31 9.11 2.19
CA LEU A 433 -6.04 10.12 2.97
C LEU A 433 -5.77 10.04 4.48
N TRP A 434 -5.22 8.91 4.96
CA TRP A 434 -4.69 8.79 6.32
C TRP A 434 -3.18 8.55 6.37
N TYR A 435 -2.48 8.49 5.24
CA TYR A 435 -1.07 8.15 5.22
C TYR A 435 -0.22 9.33 5.68
N ARG A 436 0.78 9.10 6.54
CA ARG A 436 1.62 10.19 7.07
C ARG A 436 2.42 10.95 6.01
N SER A 437 2.69 10.33 4.86
CA SER A 437 3.41 10.99 3.75
C SER A 437 2.49 11.91 2.96
N ASN A 438 1.16 11.75 3.04
CA ASN A 438 0.22 12.72 2.51
C ASN A 438 0.22 13.98 3.39
N ILE A 439 0.96 15.00 2.97
CA ILE A 439 1.10 16.24 3.75
C ILE A 439 -0.24 16.96 3.95
N PHE A 440 -1.24 16.70 3.11
CA PHE A 440 -2.57 17.29 3.22
C PHE A 440 -3.44 16.65 4.29
N ALA A 441 -3.13 15.42 4.72
CA ALA A 441 -3.81 14.76 5.85
C ALA A 441 -3.60 15.52 7.18
N PHE A 442 -2.65 16.46 7.22
CA PHE A 442 -2.39 17.32 8.37
C PHE A 442 -3.18 18.64 8.37
N ILE A 443 -4.13 18.83 7.45
CA ILE A 443 -5.07 19.95 7.47
C ILE A 443 -6.33 19.49 8.20
N ASN A 444 -6.77 20.27 9.21
CA ASN A 444 -7.99 20.01 9.98
C ASN A 444 -7.97 18.64 10.71
N THR A 445 -6.83 18.34 11.34
CA THR A 445 -6.57 17.08 12.08
C THR A 445 -7.43 16.88 13.32
N THR A 446 -8.24 17.88 13.68
CA THR A 446 -9.27 17.76 14.72
C THR A 446 -10.50 17.00 14.26
N GLN A 447 -10.62 16.67 12.97
CA GLN A 447 -11.65 15.80 12.42
C GLN A 447 -11.03 14.46 12.02
N SER A 448 -11.71 13.35 12.34
CA SER A 448 -11.22 12.01 11.97
C SER A 448 -11.46 11.66 10.50
N ASP A 449 -12.34 12.39 9.79
CA ASP A 449 -12.65 12.14 8.38
C ASP A 449 -12.75 13.44 7.57
N ASN A 450 -11.63 14.18 7.49
CA ASN A 450 -11.57 15.46 6.77
C ASN A 450 -11.81 15.32 5.24
N PHE A 451 -11.73 14.10 4.70
CA PHE A 451 -11.95 13.83 3.27
C PHE A 451 -13.30 13.16 2.98
N GLY A 452 -14.07 12.77 4.00
CA GLY A 452 -15.37 12.11 3.85
C GLY A 452 -15.31 10.65 3.39
N PHE A 453 -14.13 10.03 3.33
CA PHE A 453 -13.94 8.68 2.79
C PHE A 453 -14.33 7.59 3.78
N LEU A 454 -14.19 7.83 5.09
CA LEU A 454 -14.66 6.90 6.12
C LEU A 454 -16.20 6.92 6.23
N LYS A 455 -16.80 8.09 6.01
CA LYS A 455 -18.26 8.21 5.91
C LYS A 455 -18.80 7.45 4.70
N PHE A 456 -18.15 7.57 3.54
CA PHE A 456 -18.48 6.75 2.36
C PHE A 456 -18.43 5.25 2.71
N LEU A 457 -17.33 4.78 3.30
CA LEU A 457 -17.19 3.38 3.73
C LEU A 457 -18.33 2.94 4.67
N ALA A 458 -18.64 3.73 5.69
CA ALA A 458 -19.68 3.39 6.65
C ALA A 458 -21.08 3.36 6.02
N GLN A 459 -21.34 4.18 4.99
CA GLN A 459 -22.58 4.13 4.21
C GLN A 459 -22.66 2.86 3.38
N GLU A 460 -21.59 2.51 2.67
CA GLU A 460 -21.53 1.28 1.87
C GLU A 460 -21.71 0.00 2.70
N LEU A 461 -21.12 -0.03 3.90
CA LEU A 461 -21.29 -1.12 4.86
C LEU A 461 -22.71 -1.17 5.43
N GLN A 462 -23.35 -0.03 5.68
CA GLN A 462 -24.74 0.01 6.13
C GLN A 462 -25.68 -0.53 5.05
N GLU A 463 -25.41 -0.21 3.78
CA GLU A 463 -26.17 -0.75 2.66
C GLU A 463 -25.99 -2.26 2.51
N ALA A 464 -24.76 -2.76 2.67
CA ALA A 464 -24.49 -4.19 2.68
C ALA A 464 -25.25 -4.89 3.82
N GLU A 465 -25.24 -4.32 5.04
CA GLU A 465 -26.03 -4.81 6.18
C GLU A 465 -27.53 -4.88 5.85
N ASP A 466 -28.08 -3.81 5.28
CA ASP A 466 -29.50 -3.69 4.94
C ASP A 466 -29.94 -4.70 3.87
N GLN A 467 -29.03 -5.06 2.97
CA GLN A 467 -29.26 -6.04 1.90
C GLN A 467 -28.89 -7.46 2.30
N GLY A 468 -28.35 -7.68 3.50
CA GLY A 468 -27.85 -8.99 3.93
C GLY A 468 -26.62 -9.47 3.15
N SER A 469 -25.88 -8.55 2.53
CA SER A 469 -24.60 -8.84 1.86
C SER A 469 -23.45 -8.82 2.86
N ARG A 470 -22.42 -9.62 2.57
CA ARG A 470 -21.08 -9.47 3.17
C ARG A 470 -20.30 -8.39 2.42
N ALA A 471 -19.20 -7.91 3.01
CA ALA A 471 -18.36 -6.90 2.39
C ALA A 471 -16.86 -7.25 2.46
N TYR A 472 -16.14 -6.98 1.37
CA TYR A 472 -14.69 -6.87 1.35
C TYR A 472 -14.29 -5.39 1.33
N ILE A 473 -13.32 -5.03 2.16
CA ILE A 473 -12.71 -3.69 2.18
C ILE A 473 -11.31 -3.81 1.59
N VAL A 474 -11.03 -3.01 0.56
CA VAL A 474 -9.74 -3.01 -0.14
C VAL A 474 -9.12 -1.61 -0.05
N GLY A 475 -7.89 -1.54 0.44
CA GLY A 475 -7.09 -0.31 0.44
C GLY A 475 -5.61 -0.64 0.35
N HIS A 476 -4.75 0.36 0.43
CA HIS A 476 -3.30 0.17 0.28
C HIS A 476 -2.58 0.24 1.63
N VAL A 477 -2.47 1.45 2.21
CA VAL A 477 -1.84 1.71 3.50
C VAL A 477 -2.69 1.13 4.62
N LEU A 478 -2.16 0.10 5.27
CA LEU A 478 -2.75 -0.55 6.44
C LEU A 478 -3.11 0.43 7.58
N SER A 479 -4.14 0.07 8.35
CA SER A 479 -4.65 0.92 9.45
C SER A 479 -3.87 0.78 10.77
N GLY A 480 -3.13 -0.31 10.97
CA GLY A 480 -2.52 -0.67 12.26
C GLY A 480 -1.11 -1.24 12.19
N TRP A 481 -0.93 -2.52 12.57
CA TRP A 481 0.36 -3.18 12.73
C TRP A 481 1.24 -2.49 13.79
N ASP A 482 2.33 -1.83 13.39
CA ASP A 482 3.17 -1.02 14.29
C ASP A 482 2.66 0.44 14.44
N GLY A 483 1.65 0.80 13.65
CA GLY A 483 1.01 2.11 13.65
C GLY A 483 1.86 3.26 13.12
N THR A 484 2.99 2.97 12.50
CA THR A 484 3.93 4.02 12.06
C THR A 484 3.57 4.63 10.71
N ASN A 485 2.80 3.96 9.86
CA ASN A 485 2.43 4.42 8.52
C ASN A 485 1.31 5.49 8.53
N PRO A 486 0.14 5.23 9.15
CA PRO A 486 -0.97 6.19 9.14
C PRO A 486 -0.88 7.25 10.25
N ILE A 487 -1.65 8.34 10.09
CA ILE A 487 -2.00 9.25 11.18
C ILE A 487 -3.09 8.65 12.08
N ILE A 488 -3.07 8.96 13.37
CA ILE A 488 -3.83 8.22 14.39
C ILE A 488 -5.34 8.46 14.38
N GLY A 489 -5.81 9.65 13.99
CA GLY A 489 -7.24 10.03 14.09
C GLY A 489 -8.14 9.22 13.15
N PRO A 490 -7.87 9.22 11.83
CA PRO A 490 -8.66 8.45 10.86
C PRO A 490 -8.65 6.94 11.13
N THR A 491 -7.51 6.36 11.54
CA THR A 491 -7.41 4.92 11.78
C THR A 491 -8.11 4.48 13.06
N ASP A 492 -8.21 5.34 14.07
CA ASP A 492 -9.09 5.10 15.22
C ASP A 492 -10.57 5.09 14.82
N ALA A 493 -11.01 6.08 14.03
CA ALA A 493 -12.39 6.12 13.54
C ALA A 493 -12.74 4.93 12.63
N PHE A 494 -11.82 4.54 11.74
CA PHE A 494 -11.94 3.34 10.93
C PHE A 494 -12.12 2.08 11.79
N TYR A 495 -11.35 1.96 12.87
CA TYR A 495 -11.49 0.83 13.79
C TYR A 495 -12.91 0.76 14.39
N GLN A 496 -13.49 1.91 14.77
CA GLN A 496 -14.88 1.96 15.27
C GLN A 496 -15.90 1.51 14.20
N ILE A 497 -15.66 1.85 12.93
CA ILE A 497 -16.48 1.39 11.80
C ILE A 497 -16.38 -0.13 11.65
N VAL A 498 -15.17 -0.69 11.71
CA VAL A 498 -14.96 -2.15 11.65
C VAL A 498 -15.69 -2.85 12.80
N ASP A 499 -15.57 -2.37 14.03
CA ASP A 499 -16.29 -2.94 15.18
C ASP A 499 -17.82 -2.89 14.96
N ARG A 500 -18.35 -1.75 14.51
CA ARG A 500 -19.79 -1.59 14.22
C ARG A 500 -20.28 -2.62 13.20
N TYR A 501 -19.54 -2.86 12.13
CA TYR A 501 -19.94 -3.69 10.99
C TYR A 501 -19.24 -5.04 10.93
N SER A 502 -18.68 -5.51 12.05
CA SER A 502 -17.82 -6.71 12.07
C SER A 502 -18.46 -7.99 11.49
N HIS A 503 -19.78 -8.09 11.57
CA HIS A 503 -20.59 -9.22 11.09
C HIS A 503 -20.92 -9.14 9.59
N VAL A 504 -20.79 -7.95 9.00
CA VAL A 504 -20.94 -7.69 7.56
C VAL A 504 -19.60 -7.95 6.87
N ILE A 505 -18.51 -7.47 7.47
CA ILE A 505 -17.17 -7.58 6.89
C ILE A 505 -16.73 -9.05 6.83
N ALA A 506 -16.33 -9.51 5.66
CA ALA A 506 -15.78 -10.85 5.42
C ALA A 506 -14.26 -10.84 5.20
N GLY A 507 -13.69 -9.70 4.80
CA GLY A 507 -12.24 -9.54 4.63
C GLY A 507 -11.84 -8.08 4.52
N LEU A 508 -10.64 -7.77 5.03
CA LEU A 508 -9.96 -6.49 4.78
C LEU A 508 -8.60 -6.79 4.14
N PHE A 509 -8.27 -6.07 3.07
CA PHE A 509 -7.08 -6.33 2.25
C PHE A 509 -6.26 -5.05 2.09
N TRP A 510 -4.97 -5.16 2.39
CA TRP A 510 -3.98 -4.09 2.43
C TRP A 510 -2.71 -4.50 1.69
N GLY A 511 -1.82 -3.53 1.45
CA GLY A 511 -0.49 -3.71 0.85
C GLY A 511 0.56 -2.88 1.59
N HIS A 512 1.32 -2.08 0.84
CA HIS A 512 2.17 -0.98 1.30
C HIS A 512 3.47 -1.38 2.03
N THR A 513 3.40 -2.34 2.95
CA THR A 513 4.62 -2.78 3.66
C THR A 513 5.46 -3.70 2.81
N HIS A 514 4.94 -4.18 1.67
CA HIS A 514 5.54 -5.17 0.78
C HIS A 514 5.72 -6.57 1.41
N GLU A 515 5.48 -6.69 2.70
CA GLU A 515 5.75 -7.85 3.53
C GLU A 515 4.50 -8.72 3.70
N ASP A 516 4.69 -9.99 4.00
CA ASP A 516 3.57 -10.89 4.31
C ASP A 516 3.11 -10.71 5.76
N GLN A 517 1.98 -10.04 5.97
CA GLN A 517 1.52 -9.69 7.31
C GLN A 517 0.00 -9.81 7.48
N ASN A 518 -0.45 -9.83 8.73
CA ASN A 518 -1.86 -9.69 9.08
C ASN A 518 -2.04 -8.95 10.42
N MET A 519 -3.24 -8.40 10.63
CA MET A 519 -3.63 -7.76 11.90
C MET A 519 -5.07 -8.06 12.28
N ILE A 520 -5.37 -8.04 13.58
CA ILE A 520 -6.67 -8.40 14.16
C ILE A 520 -7.39 -7.16 14.66
N TYR A 521 -8.70 -7.11 14.41
CA TYR A 521 -9.63 -6.17 15.01
C TYR A 521 -10.46 -6.89 16.08
N TYR A 522 -10.56 -6.27 17.24
CA TYR A 522 -11.32 -6.69 18.42
C TYR A 522 -12.44 -5.72 18.75
N SER A 523 -13.52 -6.20 19.36
CA SER A 523 -14.61 -5.37 19.87
C SER A 523 -14.16 -4.33 20.89
N ASN A 524 -14.91 -3.25 21.03
CA ASN A 524 -14.69 -2.17 22.00
C ASN A 524 -13.31 -1.53 21.89
N ASN A 525 -12.85 -1.26 20.67
CA ASN A 525 -11.52 -0.67 20.41
C ASN A 525 -10.35 -1.41 21.10
N ALA A 526 -10.41 -2.75 21.14
CA ALA A 526 -9.40 -3.60 21.80
C ALA A 526 -9.14 -3.30 23.28
N THR A 527 -10.13 -2.79 24.03
CA THR A 527 -9.97 -2.64 25.50
C THR A 527 -9.87 -3.98 26.22
N ASP A 528 -10.34 -5.05 25.59
CA ASP A 528 -10.16 -6.43 26.01
C ASP A 528 -9.75 -7.27 24.78
N ILE A 529 -8.59 -7.93 24.87
CA ILE A 529 -7.98 -8.68 23.77
C ILE A 529 -8.08 -10.16 24.12
N SER A 530 -9.08 -10.83 23.54
CA SER A 530 -9.40 -12.23 23.82
C SER A 530 -9.99 -12.92 22.59
N THR A 531 -10.19 -14.23 22.69
CA THR A 531 -10.85 -15.05 21.67
C THR A 531 -12.29 -14.57 21.44
N GLU A 532 -12.98 -14.14 22.50
CA GLU A 532 -14.37 -13.69 22.50
C GLU A 532 -14.55 -12.31 21.88
N THR A 533 -13.54 -11.45 21.99
CA THR A 533 -13.59 -10.09 21.44
C THR A 533 -13.01 -10.01 20.03
N ALA A 534 -12.34 -11.04 19.52
CA ALA A 534 -11.77 -11.06 18.16
C ALA A 534 -12.88 -11.07 17.09
N GLN A 535 -12.83 -10.11 16.16
CA GLN A 535 -13.92 -9.82 15.22
C GLN A 535 -13.54 -10.00 13.75
N ASN A 536 -12.53 -9.28 13.26
CA ASN A 536 -12.10 -9.35 11.86
C ASN A 536 -10.57 -9.42 11.75
N VAL A 537 -10.08 -9.84 10.58
CA VAL A 537 -8.66 -9.88 10.24
C VAL A 537 -8.42 -9.04 8.98
N GLY A 538 -7.40 -8.19 9.04
CA GLY A 538 -6.83 -7.52 7.88
C GLY A 538 -5.62 -8.29 7.37
N TRP A 539 -5.60 -8.55 6.07
CA TRP A 539 -4.53 -9.25 5.39
C TRP A 539 -3.69 -8.25 4.59
N ILE A 540 -2.38 -8.30 4.77
CA ILE A 540 -1.43 -7.45 4.06
C ILE A 540 -0.74 -8.35 3.03
N GLY A 541 -0.98 -8.07 1.75
CA GLY A 541 -0.46 -8.85 0.64
C GLY A 541 1.03 -8.58 0.41
N PRO A 542 1.84 -9.59 0.07
CA PRO A 542 3.22 -9.40 -0.27
C PRO A 542 3.36 -8.66 -1.60
N SER A 543 4.45 -7.93 -1.73
CA SER A 543 4.86 -7.32 -2.99
C SER A 543 5.36 -8.30 -4.04
N ILE A 544 5.16 -7.92 -5.30
CA ILE A 544 5.97 -8.42 -6.42
C ILE A 544 7.35 -7.74 -6.40
N THR A 545 7.43 -6.45 -6.04
CA THR A 545 8.72 -5.76 -5.95
C THR A 545 9.64 -6.39 -4.90
N PRO A 546 10.92 -6.67 -5.21
CA PRO A 546 11.91 -7.07 -4.21
C PRO A 546 12.34 -5.95 -3.26
N LEU A 547 12.06 -4.69 -3.62
CA LEU A 547 12.47 -3.54 -2.84
C LEU A 547 11.67 -3.51 -1.52
N THR A 548 12.25 -3.39 -0.33
CA THR A 548 13.67 -3.54 -0.01
C THR A 548 13.92 -4.88 0.66
N ASP A 549 15.00 -5.56 0.29
CA ASP A 549 15.54 -6.71 1.01
C ASP A 549 14.56 -7.89 1.19
N ILE A 550 13.57 -8.01 0.31
CA ILE A 550 12.60 -9.10 0.29
C ILE A 550 12.63 -9.84 -1.05
N ASN A 551 12.10 -11.06 -1.07
CA ASN A 551 11.90 -11.77 -2.34
C ASN A 551 10.71 -11.17 -3.12
N SER A 552 10.47 -11.63 -4.34
CA SER A 552 9.22 -11.32 -5.06
C SER A 552 8.16 -12.37 -4.71
N GLY A 553 6.89 -11.99 -4.49
CA GLY A 553 5.84 -12.98 -4.21
C GLY A 553 4.41 -12.48 -4.37
N PHE A 554 3.46 -13.42 -4.31
CA PHE A 554 2.03 -13.14 -4.45
C PHE A 554 1.20 -14.13 -3.61
N ARG A 555 -0.10 -13.84 -3.46
CA ARG A 555 -1.00 -14.65 -2.64
C ARG A 555 -2.28 -15.04 -3.35
N LEU A 556 -2.72 -16.27 -3.11
CA LEU A 556 -4.06 -16.74 -3.45
C LEU A 556 -4.85 -17.06 -2.17
N TYR A 557 -6.08 -16.58 -2.09
CA TYR A 557 -7.04 -16.99 -1.08
C TYR A 557 -7.95 -18.10 -1.60
N GLU A 558 -8.13 -19.12 -0.77
CA GLU A 558 -9.22 -20.07 -0.87
C GLU A 558 -10.39 -19.53 -0.03
N VAL A 559 -11.55 -19.32 -0.66
CA VAL A 559 -12.67 -18.58 -0.06
C VAL A 559 -13.95 -19.43 -0.10
N ASP A 560 -14.72 -19.42 0.99
CA ASP A 560 -16.08 -19.99 0.99
C ASP A 560 -17.00 -19.10 0.14
N ALA A 561 -17.52 -19.61 -0.98
CA ALA A 561 -18.35 -18.82 -1.88
C ALA A 561 -19.76 -18.52 -1.31
N ASP A 562 -20.17 -19.19 -0.23
CA ASP A 562 -21.46 -18.93 0.43
C ASP A 562 -21.35 -17.77 1.43
N THR A 563 -20.22 -17.62 2.12
CA THR A 563 -20.04 -16.63 3.20
C THR A 563 -18.94 -15.62 2.97
N TRP A 564 -18.10 -15.85 1.97
CA TRP A 564 -16.92 -15.05 1.59
C TRP A 564 -15.82 -15.01 2.64
N ASP A 565 -15.85 -15.90 3.63
CA ASP A 565 -14.78 -16.00 4.61
C ASP A 565 -13.58 -16.78 4.02
N ILE A 566 -12.36 -16.34 4.36
CA ILE A 566 -11.12 -16.95 3.88
C ILE A 566 -10.90 -18.28 4.62
N LEU A 567 -10.78 -19.37 3.88
CA LEU A 567 -10.58 -20.73 4.37
C LEU A 567 -9.10 -21.11 4.40
N ASP A 568 -8.30 -20.63 3.45
CA ASP A 568 -6.85 -20.75 3.47
C ASP A 568 -6.22 -19.61 2.64
N ALA A 569 -4.94 -19.39 2.84
CA ALA A 569 -4.15 -18.49 2.02
C ALA A 569 -2.82 -19.14 1.65
N HIS A 570 -2.55 -19.18 0.35
CA HIS A 570 -1.38 -19.79 -0.26
C HIS A 570 -0.45 -18.70 -0.78
N THR A 571 0.83 -18.77 -0.41
CA THR A 571 1.83 -17.79 -0.83
C THR A 571 2.90 -18.48 -1.68
N TRP A 572 3.35 -17.79 -2.71
CA TRP A 572 4.49 -18.19 -3.53
C TRP A 572 5.52 -17.08 -3.53
N TYR A 573 6.79 -17.46 -3.67
CA TYR A 573 7.89 -16.51 -3.81
C TYR A 573 8.90 -16.96 -4.85
N SER A 574 9.67 -16.00 -5.34
CA SER A 574 10.82 -16.24 -6.21
C SER A 574 12.09 -15.69 -5.56
N ASN A 575 13.13 -16.52 -5.47
CA ASN A 575 14.34 -16.23 -4.72
C ASN A 575 15.27 -15.27 -5.47
N VAL A 576 15.26 -14.01 -5.08
CA VAL A 576 16.00 -12.90 -5.70
C VAL A 576 17.52 -13.12 -5.68
N SER A 577 18.03 -13.87 -4.70
CA SER A 577 19.46 -14.19 -4.59
C SER A 577 20.00 -14.98 -5.79
N THR A 578 19.11 -15.68 -6.52
CA THR A 578 19.49 -16.55 -7.65
C THR A 578 19.53 -15.79 -8.98
N TYR A 579 18.98 -14.58 -9.06
CA TYR A 579 18.72 -13.93 -10.35
C TYR A 579 19.99 -13.60 -11.14
N GLY A 580 21.08 -13.24 -10.46
CA GLY A 580 22.37 -12.97 -11.12
C GLY A 580 22.98 -14.20 -11.81
N GLU A 581 22.62 -15.41 -11.38
CA GLU A 581 23.08 -16.66 -12.00
C GLU A 581 22.40 -16.92 -13.36
N LEU A 582 21.26 -16.27 -13.60
CA LEU A 582 20.42 -16.46 -14.79
C LEU A 582 20.86 -15.60 -15.99
N ASP A 583 21.74 -14.62 -15.80
CA ASP A 583 22.07 -13.63 -16.85
C ASP A 583 22.94 -14.17 -17.99
N ASN A 584 23.65 -15.28 -17.77
CA ASN A 584 24.54 -15.87 -18.78
C ASN A 584 23.82 -16.85 -19.72
N GLN A 585 22.49 -16.91 -19.69
CA GLN A 585 21.69 -17.85 -20.49
C GLN A 585 20.26 -17.32 -20.78
N LEU A 586 19.55 -18.03 -21.66
CA LEU A 586 18.21 -17.66 -22.16
C LEU A 586 17.17 -18.79 -22.06
N GLU A 587 17.57 -19.97 -21.58
CA GLU A 587 16.69 -21.13 -21.51
C GLU A 587 15.69 -21.00 -20.35
N VAL A 588 16.16 -20.59 -19.18
CA VAL A 588 15.35 -20.52 -17.95
C VAL A 588 15.40 -19.14 -17.30
N GLY A 589 14.28 -18.72 -16.73
CA GLY A 589 14.12 -17.50 -15.97
C GLY A 589 14.02 -17.79 -14.47
N PRO A 590 13.57 -16.80 -13.67
CA PRO A 590 13.33 -17.00 -12.26
C PRO A 590 12.19 -18.02 -12.06
N SER A 591 12.27 -18.76 -10.95
CA SER A 591 11.24 -19.72 -10.57
C SER A 591 10.45 -19.20 -9.39
N TYR A 592 9.12 -19.18 -9.52
CA TYR A 592 8.22 -19.02 -8.39
C TYR A 592 7.93 -20.40 -7.81
N GLN A 593 8.08 -20.53 -6.50
CA GLN A 593 7.84 -21.76 -5.77
C GLN A 593 6.85 -21.55 -4.63
N TYR A 594 6.09 -22.59 -4.32
CA TYR A 594 5.15 -22.61 -3.22
C TYR A 594 5.90 -22.39 -1.92
N GLU A 595 5.48 -21.37 -1.17
CA GLU A 595 6.06 -21.04 0.13
C GLU A 595 5.35 -21.82 1.22
N TYR A 596 4.04 -21.56 1.41
CA TYR A 596 3.26 -22.18 2.48
C TYR A 596 1.74 -22.05 2.29
N SER A 597 1.01 -22.94 2.96
CA SER A 597 -0.41 -22.75 3.33
C SER A 597 -0.45 -22.12 4.72
N THR A 598 -1.22 -21.04 4.87
CA THR A 598 -1.38 -20.34 6.15
C THR A 598 -1.97 -21.24 7.22
N ARG A 599 -2.99 -22.02 6.85
CA ARG A 599 -3.59 -23.02 7.74
C ARG A 599 -2.56 -24.04 8.21
N GLU A 600 -1.78 -24.59 7.30
CA GLU A 600 -0.79 -25.62 7.61
C GLU A 600 0.32 -25.06 8.50
N ALA A 601 0.84 -23.87 8.19
CA ALA A 601 1.99 -23.28 8.87
C ALA A 601 1.70 -22.88 10.32
N TYR A 602 0.49 -22.37 10.61
CA TYR A 602 0.21 -21.78 11.92
C TYR A 602 -0.90 -22.49 12.72
N GLY A 603 -1.66 -23.41 12.11
CA GLY A 603 -2.83 -24.05 12.70
C GLY A 603 -2.61 -25.36 13.47
N GLN A 604 -1.37 -25.83 13.63
CA GLN A 604 -1.10 -27.20 14.13
C GLN A 604 -1.24 -27.37 15.65
N ASN A 605 -1.21 -26.28 16.42
CA ASN A 605 -1.06 -26.32 17.89
C ASN A 605 -2.37 -26.06 18.66
N PHE A 606 -3.53 -26.06 17.99
CA PHE A 606 -4.84 -25.98 18.62
C PHE A 606 -5.92 -26.60 17.73
N ASP A 607 -7.01 -27.07 18.34
CA ASP A 607 -8.13 -27.64 17.59
C ASP A 607 -8.83 -26.55 16.76
N TRP A 608 -8.86 -26.75 15.44
CA TRP A 608 -9.61 -25.93 14.50
C TRP A 608 -10.25 -26.81 13.42
N PRO A 609 -11.56 -26.66 13.12
CA PRO A 609 -12.19 -27.48 12.09
C PRO A 609 -11.56 -27.27 10.71
N GLU A 610 -11.45 -28.36 9.95
CA GLU A 610 -10.81 -28.38 8.62
C GLU A 610 -11.43 -27.38 7.64
N ASN A 611 -12.75 -27.19 7.72
CA ASN A 611 -13.52 -26.29 6.86
C ASN A 611 -13.86 -24.93 7.50
N ALA A 612 -13.38 -24.65 8.73
CA ALA A 612 -13.64 -23.37 9.41
C ALA A 612 -12.68 -22.28 8.95
N PRO A 613 -13.10 -21.01 8.79
CA PRO A 613 -12.28 -19.94 8.20
C PRO A 613 -11.06 -19.58 9.04
N LEU A 614 -10.05 -18.96 8.44
CA LEU A 614 -8.90 -18.34 9.14
C LEU A 614 -9.27 -16.95 9.66
N ASN A 615 -10.31 -16.89 10.50
CA ASN A 615 -10.87 -15.65 11.02
C ASN A 615 -10.04 -15.04 12.17
N ALA A 616 -10.52 -13.93 12.73
CA ALA A 616 -9.87 -13.24 13.85
C ALA A 616 -9.66 -14.13 15.08
N THR A 617 -10.62 -15.00 15.39
CA THR A 617 -10.54 -15.96 16.49
C THR A 617 -9.40 -16.97 16.26
N TRP A 618 -9.26 -17.48 15.04
CA TRP A 618 -8.15 -18.36 14.66
C TRP A 618 -6.81 -17.66 14.83
N TRP A 619 -6.66 -16.46 14.27
CA TRP A 619 -5.43 -15.68 14.38
C TRP A 619 -5.11 -15.28 15.83
N HIS A 620 -6.11 -14.99 16.66
CA HIS A 620 -5.89 -14.76 18.09
C HIS A 620 -5.30 -16.00 18.75
N LYS A 621 -5.84 -17.20 18.49
CA LYS A 621 -5.27 -18.46 18.99
C LYS A 621 -3.84 -18.70 18.49
N VAL A 622 -3.53 -18.37 17.24
CA VAL A 622 -2.15 -18.40 16.72
C VAL A 622 -1.24 -17.51 17.58
N THR A 623 -1.66 -16.28 17.89
CA THR A 623 -0.87 -15.38 18.75
C THR A 623 -0.71 -15.87 20.19
N GLU A 624 -1.67 -16.63 20.72
CA GLU A 624 -1.51 -17.30 22.02
C GLU A 624 -0.47 -18.42 21.93
N GLN A 625 -0.45 -19.21 20.85
CA GLN A 625 0.57 -20.23 20.63
C GLN A 625 1.97 -19.63 20.45
N MET A 626 2.08 -18.53 19.71
CA MET A 626 3.32 -17.75 19.58
C MET A 626 3.88 -17.29 20.93
N SER A 627 3.01 -17.08 21.93
CA SER A 627 3.43 -16.72 23.29
C SER A 627 3.92 -17.94 24.09
N ASN A 628 3.52 -19.15 23.71
CA ASN A 628 3.70 -20.38 24.49
C ASN A 628 4.76 -21.33 23.92
N ASP A 629 5.25 -21.11 22.71
CA ASP A 629 6.15 -22.01 21.98
C ASP A 629 7.63 -21.57 21.97
N ALA A 630 7.98 -20.66 22.87
CA ALA A 630 9.30 -20.03 22.95
C ALA A 630 9.75 -19.30 21.67
N GLY A 631 8.80 -18.82 20.86
CA GLY A 631 9.04 -17.98 19.67
C GLY A 631 9.24 -18.77 18.37
N ALA A 632 8.96 -20.08 18.34
CA ALA A 632 9.13 -20.89 17.13
C ALA A 632 8.22 -20.40 16.00
N LEU A 633 6.92 -20.22 16.27
CA LEU A 633 5.94 -19.70 15.32
C LEU A 633 6.22 -18.25 14.96
N VAL A 634 6.74 -17.42 15.88
CA VAL A 634 7.13 -16.04 15.54
C VAL A 634 8.33 -16.03 14.60
N ASN A 635 9.32 -16.91 14.79
CA ASN A 635 10.44 -17.03 13.86
C ASN A 635 9.99 -17.49 12.48
N LEU A 636 9.06 -18.46 12.42
CA LEU A 636 8.45 -18.89 11.15
C LEU A 636 7.68 -17.75 10.47
N TYR A 637 6.82 -17.05 11.23
CA TYR A 637 6.09 -15.88 10.75
C TYR A 637 7.05 -14.80 10.23
N ASN A 638 8.14 -14.51 10.95
CA ASN A 638 9.13 -13.52 10.55
C ASN A 638 9.89 -13.94 9.27
N ALA A 639 10.09 -15.24 9.03
CA ALA A 639 10.68 -15.72 7.78
C ALA A 639 9.72 -15.54 6.59
N HIS A 640 8.44 -15.88 6.77
CA HIS A 640 7.41 -15.65 5.74
C HIS A 640 7.15 -14.16 5.51
N GLN A 641 7.27 -13.32 6.54
CA GLN A 641 7.12 -11.87 6.45
C GLN A 641 8.01 -11.27 5.35
N GLY A 642 9.24 -11.78 5.23
CA GLY A 642 10.21 -11.38 4.19
C GLY A 642 10.19 -12.26 2.94
N LYS A 643 9.19 -13.14 2.80
CA LYS A 643 9.08 -14.15 1.74
C LYS A 643 10.31 -15.06 1.65
N MET A 644 10.79 -15.55 2.80
CA MET A 644 12.03 -16.33 2.93
C MET A 644 13.29 -15.60 2.42
N SER A 645 13.28 -14.26 2.42
CA SER A 645 14.47 -13.49 2.04
C SER A 645 15.64 -13.76 2.98
N VAL A 646 16.82 -13.95 2.39
CA VAL A 646 18.09 -14.09 3.13
C VAL A 646 18.55 -12.79 3.78
N ARG A 647 17.91 -11.67 3.44
CA ARG A 647 18.21 -10.35 3.99
C ARG A 647 17.39 -10.02 5.23
N SER A 648 16.27 -10.73 5.43
CA SER A 648 15.40 -10.48 6.58
C SER A 648 16.12 -10.74 7.91
N PRO A 649 16.09 -9.80 8.86
CA PRO A 649 16.64 -10.01 10.19
C PRO A 649 15.87 -11.10 10.93
N ASN A 650 16.56 -11.80 11.84
CA ASN A 650 15.92 -12.80 12.68
C ASN A 650 15.14 -12.16 13.85
N CYS A 651 14.12 -12.86 14.35
CA CYS A 651 13.30 -12.41 15.48
C CYS A 651 13.47 -13.33 16.69
N THR A 652 14.70 -13.40 17.23
CA THR A 652 15.03 -14.35 18.30
C THR A 652 15.02 -13.75 19.71
N SER A 653 14.92 -12.43 19.84
CA SER A 653 14.86 -11.76 21.15
C SER A 653 13.45 -11.79 21.72
N THR A 654 13.32 -11.83 23.05
CA THR A 654 12.03 -11.70 23.74
C THR A 654 11.30 -10.42 23.33
N ASP A 655 12.03 -9.31 23.18
CA ASP A 655 11.45 -8.04 22.74
C ASP A 655 10.84 -8.13 21.33
N CYS A 656 11.51 -8.80 20.40
CA CYS A 656 11.00 -8.98 19.05
C CYS A 656 9.76 -9.89 19.05
N ILE A 657 9.81 -11.01 19.79
CA ILE A 657 8.71 -11.96 19.90
C ILE A 657 7.45 -11.27 20.45
N GLU A 658 7.59 -10.55 21.56
CA GLU A 658 6.49 -9.80 22.17
C GLU A 658 5.97 -8.69 21.24
N ALA A 659 6.85 -8.01 20.52
CA ALA A 659 6.46 -6.95 19.57
C ALA A 659 5.65 -7.51 18.40
N LYS A 660 6.10 -8.59 17.75
CA LYS A 660 5.37 -9.22 16.62
C LYS A 660 3.97 -9.66 17.02
N ILE A 661 3.84 -10.30 18.19
CA ILE A 661 2.54 -10.70 18.76
C ILE A 661 1.65 -9.47 18.98
N CYS A 662 2.20 -8.38 19.51
CA CYS A 662 1.47 -7.14 19.72
C CYS A 662 1.00 -6.49 18.41
N TYR A 663 1.85 -6.47 17.36
CA TYR A 663 1.48 -5.88 16.07
C TYR A 663 0.35 -6.67 15.37
N ILE A 664 0.40 -8.00 15.40
CA ILE A 664 -0.71 -8.85 14.90
C ILE A 664 -2.01 -8.51 15.63
N ARG A 665 -1.95 -8.12 16.90
CA ARG A 665 -3.12 -7.75 17.72
C ARG A 665 -3.53 -6.27 17.61
N SER A 666 -2.91 -5.50 16.72
CA SER A 666 -3.09 -4.05 16.61
C SER A 666 -3.72 -3.64 15.28
N GLY A 667 -5.06 -3.59 15.23
CA GLY A 667 -5.81 -3.17 14.04
C GLY A 667 -5.81 -1.66 13.75
N SER A 668 -5.26 -0.82 14.63
CA SER A 668 -5.17 0.64 14.43
C SER A 668 -3.84 1.23 14.88
N ALA A 669 -3.50 2.39 14.34
CA ALA A 669 -2.27 3.09 14.65
C ALA A 669 -2.11 3.45 16.13
N PRO A 670 -3.17 3.92 16.84
CA PRO A 670 -3.09 4.11 18.29
C PRO A 670 -2.70 2.84 19.04
N LEU A 671 -3.24 1.67 18.67
CA LEU A 671 -2.94 0.41 19.34
C LEU A 671 -1.46 0.04 19.17
N GLY A 672 -0.94 0.09 17.94
CA GLY A 672 0.47 -0.19 17.65
C GLY A 672 1.41 0.76 18.39
N LEU A 673 1.20 2.08 18.24
CA LEU A 673 2.09 3.10 18.80
C LEU A 673 2.06 3.18 20.33
N ASN A 674 0.93 2.87 20.97
CA ASN A 674 0.78 3.03 22.42
C ASN A 674 1.15 1.77 23.21
N ASN A 675 0.94 0.59 22.62
CA ASN A 675 1.02 -0.67 23.34
C ASN A 675 2.22 -1.53 22.92
N CYS A 676 2.70 -1.38 21.69
CA CYS A 676 3.74 -2.25 21.15
C CYS A 676 5.14 -1.64 21.27
N LYS A 677 6.15 -2.50 21.50
CA LYS A 677 7.56 -2.10 21.43
C LYS A 677 7.88 -1.72 19.99
N PRO A 678 8.50 -0.57 19.69
CA PRO A 678 8.83 -0.17 18.32
C PRO A 678 10.08 -0.90 17.78
N GLY A 679 10.29 -0.83 16.46
CA GLY A 679 11.55 -1.25 15.82
C GLY A 679 11.62 -2.71 15.38
N PHE A 680 10.52 -3.47 15.50
CA PHE A 680 10.42 -4.86 15.04
C PHE A 680 9.30 -5.05 13.98
N GLY A 681 8.69 -3.95 13.51
CA GLY A 681 7.54 -3.99 12.61
C GLY A 681 7.88 -4.54 11.23
N SER A 682 9.05 -4.18 10.69
CA SER A 682 9.51 -4.58 9.36
C SER A 682 10.66 -5.59 9.42
N VAL A 683 10.81 -6.41 8.36
CA VAL A 683 11.97 -7.27 8.09
C VAL A 683 12.79 -6.80 6.89
N GLN A 684 12.59 -5.56 6.46
CA GLN A 684 13.39 -4.90 5.42
C GLN A 684 14.64 -4.22 6.00
#